data_AF-A0A132U3V5-F1
#
_entry.id   AF-A0A132U3V5-F1
#
_cell.length_a   1.000
_cell.length_b   1.000
_cell.length_c   1.000
_cell.angle_alpha   90.00
_cell.angle_beta   90.00
_cell.angle_gamma   90.00
#
_symmetry.space_group_name_H-M   'P 1'
#
loop_
_entity.id
_entity.type
_entity.pdbx_description
1 polymer ?
#
loop_
_entity_poly.entity_id
_entity_poly.type
_entity_poly.pdbx_seq_one_letter_code
_entity_poly.pdbx_strand_id
1 'polypeptide(L)'
;MKRKLWLIPALITSIVLSITANLFVLPPTQAEAASIGTVTENDTIYQIMVDRFNDGDTSNNATGAAIRYGENSEEDFRYMKGGDWQGVIDKLPYIHNMGYTAIWISPVAEPQVTSRDNNGTGKNTAYHGYNVKDPNAANPYFGTKEKLKELVDSAHALGIKVIIDVVPNHIGDYMLGSQAYYDIPGLQPAAPFNNPAWYHHNGDINWSLADGRYDQWAQDYMENHDLGGLDDLDLDVPAAKQAIFNSIKGWFDYTGADGARVDAAKLIKPTDIGELQNLLGVNTFGENFDGNAEFVSRWVGPNKEWGMLDFPLFFSVLNSFAYGQSFDSNIKSTLALDSYYNGNANHMVTFIDNHDRNRFLTEAGGNVDKMQNALSFIFTVRGTPVVFQGTEQNKGNGNGQIMTGGIADTWNRWSMVKRDAGGNVLENYFNENTSTYKHIAKLNEIRKNNPALRTGTQREMWSAQNLYAFSRRIDSGTNVGQEVISVFSNASGGSQTVTIPLRAESSLTAGTVLINQLNTSDKVTVQAGGTTGKQITVTVGANSAKIYSKTQPVVDTEAPSVPSNVTATVQNASSVLVNWTASTDNVGVTGYEIYRNGVKVGTSATTSYTDNTVASQTNYSYTVKAFDAAGNLSAFSAAALVTTPAGNNVTIYYKQGYTTPYIHYRPVGGTWTAAPGVAMPAAEVSGYNKITINIGSATQLEAAFNNGSGTWDSNGGSNYLFGTGTWTYTPTGNIKSGGPVTPTATPTATPTTTPTPTPTATPTATPTATPTATPTATPTATPTATPTPTPTATPTVTPTVTPTATPVGNSVTIYYKNTAFTNSYIHYKLDGSTVWTTSPGEQMQASSYSGYKAATIQLGSAAGLTAAFNNGSGAWDNNGSSNYHFGAGTWSLVNGSIAAGEPQADSVTFRVSVPGTTPANGPLYLTGSFNSWNAADPAYQLTKGSDGVYSVTVSLPAGTAVQYKITRGGWGTVETSSSGADIANRTLTPAGGAQTVNLTVQRWKDQ
;
A
#
# COMPACT_ATOMS: atom_id res chain seq x y z
N MET A 1 -67.45 3.28 -41.75
CA MET A 1 -68.80 3.04 -41.15
C MET A 1 -68.82 1.61 -40.62
N LYS A 2 -69.23 1.37 -39.36
CA LYS A 2 -69.16 0.07 -38.62
C LYS A 2 -67.69 -0.39 -38.39
N ARG A 3 -67.30 -1.02 -37.28
CA ARG A 3 -67.97 -1.34 -36.00
C ARG A 3 -66.90 -1.29 -34.88
N LYS A 4 -67.25 -0.79 -33.68
CA LYS A 4 -66.62 -1.25 -32.42
C LYS A 4 -67.31 -2.56 -32.00
N LEU A 5 -66.67 -3.38 -31.16
CA LEU A 5 -67.16 -3.80 -29.82
C LEU A 5 -66.28 -4.93 -29.21
N TRP A 6 -65.75 -4.70 -27.99
CA TRP A 6 -65.45 -5.66 -26.89
C TRP A 6 -64.42 -6.79 -27.17
N LEU A 7 -63.27 -6.95 -26.48
CA LEU A 7 -62.86 -6.94 -25.05
C LEU A 7 -62.87 -8.32 -24.35
N ILE A 8 -61.67 -8.93 -24.22
CA ILE A 8 -61.08 -9.57 -22.99
C ILE A 8 -61.79 -10.82 -22.41
N PRO A 9 -61.10 -11.83 -21.77
CA PRO A 9 -59.66 -11.97 -21.45
C PRO A 9 -58.98 -13.26 -22.00
N ALA A 10 -57.74 -13.14 -22.52
CA ALA A 10 -56.87 -14.31 -22.73
C ALA A 10 -55.35 -14.01 -22.82
N LEU A 11 -54.89 -12.76 -22.63
CA LEU A 11 -53.52 -12.35 -22.97
C LEU A 11 -52.90 -11.33 -21.98
N ILE A 12 -53.05 -11.56 -20.67
CA ILE A 12 -52.47 -10.70 -19.61
C ILE A 12 -51.68 -11.54 -18.60
N THR A 13 -50.64 -12.24 -19.09
CA THR A 13 -49.64 -12.89 -18.22
C THR A 13 -48.22 -12.96 -18.81
N SER A 14 -47.99 -12.38 -20.00
CA SER A 14 -46.71 -12.54 -20.73
C SER A 14 -46.15 -11.25 -21.36
N ILE A 15 -46.70 -10.07 -21.01
CA ILE A 15 -46.21 -8.75 -21.47
C ILE A 15 -46.03 -7.81 -20.28
N VAL A 16 -45.36 -8.30 -19.22
CA VAL A 16 -44.97 -7.52 -18.03
C VAL A 16 -43.49 -7.76 -17.66
N LEU A 17 -42.80 -8.71 -18.32
CA LEU A 17 -41.45 -9.17 -17.96
C LEU A 17 -40.42 -8.92 -19.07
N SER A 18 -40.53 -7.80 -19.79
CA SER A 18 -39.72 -7.54 -21.01
C SER A 18 -39.39 -6.06 -21.28
N ILE A 19 -39.73 -5.12 -20.37
CA ILE A 19 -39.52 -3.67 -20.59
C ILE A 19 -38.93 -2.99 -19.33
N THR A 20 -37.98 -3.66 -18.67
CA THR A 20 -37.24 -3.13 -17.50
C THR A 20 -35.75 -3.49 -17.57
N ALA A 21 -35.15 -3.33 -18.75
CA ALA A 21 -33.73 -3.63 -19.00
C ALA A 21 -33.08 -2.68 -20.03
N ASN A 22 -33.46 -1.39 -20.00
CA ASN A 22 -32.71 -0.31 -20.64
C ASN A 22 -32.30 0.71 -19.57
N LEU A 23 -31.47 0.25 -18.64
CA LEU A 23 -30.56 1.16 -17.94
C LEU A 23 -29.66 1.77 -19.01
N PHE A 24 -29.69 3.10 -19.14
CA PHE A 24 -28.58 3.79 -19.76
C PHE A 24 -27.36 3.49 -18.90
N VAL A 25 -26.47 2.63 -19.41
CA VAL A 25 -25.10 2.56 -18.92
C VAL A 25 -24.49 3.90 -19.31
N LEU A 26 -24.55 4.86 -18.37
CA LEU A 26 -23.61 5.96 -18.35
C LEU A 26 -22.22 5.33 -18.46
N PRO A 27 -21.30 5.88 -19.30
CA PRO A 27 -19.92 5.44 -19.23
C PRO A 27 -19.48 5.57 -17.77
N PRO A 28 -18.72 4.60 -17.21
CA PRO A 28 -18.30 4.69 -15.83
C PRO A 28 -17.60 6.03 -15.65
N THR A 29 -18.15 6.87 -14.78
CA THR A 29 -17.44 8.04 -14.28
C THR A 29 -16.12 7.51 -13.76
N GLN A 30 -15.00 7.91 -14.36
CA GLN A 30 -13.70 7.60 -13.80
C GLN A 30 -13.76 8.07 -12.34
N ALA A 31 -13.59 7.13 -11.41
CA ALA A 31 -13.35 7.50 -10.04
C ALA A 31 -12.06 8.34 -10.09
N GLU A 32 -12.15 9.59 -9.62
CA GLU A 32 -10.95 10.43 -9.46
C GLU A 32 -9.94 9.59 -8.69
N ALA A 33 -8.72 9.48 -9.22
CA ALA A 33 -7.73 8.62 -8.62
C ALA A 33 -7.47 9.09 -7.19
N ALA A 34 -7.67 8.20 -6.22
CA ALA A 34 -7.28 8.48 -4.86
C ALA A 34 -5.78 8.83 -4.85
N SER A 35 -5.41 9.86 -4.10
CA SER A 35 -4.03 10.15 -3.77
C SER A 35 -3.96 10.47 -2.30
N ILE A 36 -2.91 9.98 -1.64
CA ILE A 36 -2.60 10.25 -0.24
C ILE A 36 -1.62 11.43 -0.08
N GLY A 37 -1.40 12.18 -1.18
CA GLY A 37 -0.52 13.34 -1.26
C GLY A 37 0.91 12.98 -1.64
N THR A 38 1.63 13.98 -2.16
CA THR A 38 2.97 13.83 -2.74
C THR A 38 4.02 13.24 -1.77
N VAL A 39 5.09 12.65 -2.32
CA VAL A 39 6.36 12.39 -1.61
C VAL A 39 6.91 13.67 -0.97
N THR A 40 7.47 13.55 0.25
CA THR A 40 8.06 14.63 1.04
C THR A 40 9.28 14.14 1.84
N GLU A 41 9.93 15.02 2.60
CA GLU A 41 11.00 14.70 3.56
C GLU A 41 10.50 13.80 4.70
N ASN A 42 9.17 13.67 4.86
CA ASN A 42 8.57 12.81 5.86
C ASN A 42 8.65 11.33 5.53
N ASP A 43 8.83 11.02 4.26
CA ASP A 43 8.70 9.66 3.75
C ASP A 43 10.00 8.85 3.91
N THR A 44 9.87 7.54 3.70
CA THR A 44 10.98 6.60 3.50
C THR A 44 10.61 5.65 2.37
N ILE A 45 11.56 5.37 1.49
CA ILE A 45 11.31 4.75 0.19
C ILE A 45 11.96 3.36 0.12
N TYR A 46 11.17 2.37 -0.29
CA TYR A 46 11.67 1.05 -0.67
C TYR A 46 11.70 0.91 -2.20
N GLN A 47 12.88 0.76 -2.79
CA GLN A 47 13.05 0.65 -4.24
C GLN A 47 12.90 -0.80 -4.70
N ILE A 48 12.05 -0.99 -5.71
CA ILE A 48 11.63 -2.26 -6.28
C ILE A 48 12.04 -2.33 -7.75
N MET A 49 12.74 -3.40 -8.13
CA MET A 49 12.89 -3.80 -9.52
C MET A 49 11.85 -4.88 -9.82
N VAL A 50 10.78 -4.52 -10.55
CA VAL A 50 9.53 -5.29 -10.61
C VAL A 50 9.76 -6.73 -11.08
N ASP A 51 10.45 -6.93 -12.22
CA ASP A 51 10.84 -8.26 -12.74
C ASP A 51 11.58 -9.14 -11.71
N ARG A 52 12.30 -8.52 -10.77
CA ARG A 52 13.17 -9.19 -9.80
C ARG A 52 12.53 -9.33 -8.41
N PHE A 53 11.30 -8.85 -8.21
CA PHE A 53 10.69 -8.78 -6.88
C PHE A 53 9.87 -10.02 -6.54
N ASN A 54 8.71 -10.20 -7.16
CA ASN A 54 7.87 -11.38 -6.97
C ASN A 54 7.01 -11.62 -8.20
N ASP A 55 6.83 -12.88 -8.54
CA ASP A 55 5.92 -13.40 -9.58
C ASP A 55 4.57 -13.71 -8.89
N GLY A 56 3.53 -12.99 -9.27
CA GLY A 56 2.16 -13.13 -8.79
C GLY A 56 1.17 -13.53 -9.88
N ASP A 57 1.46 -13.23 -11.15
CA ASP A 57 0.66 -13.65 -12.31
C ASP A 57 1.53 -14.18 -13.46
N THR A 58 2.01 -15.42 -13.29
CA THR A 58 2.68 -16.24 -14.31
C THR A 58 2.06 -16.25 -15.72
N SER A 59 0.81 -15.80 -15.91
CA SER A 59 0.17 -15.73 -17.23
C SER A 59 0.66 -14.56 -18.10
N ASN A 60 1.26 -13.53 -17.49
CA ASN A 60 1.88 -12.40 -18.19
C ASN A 60 3.39 -12.58 -18.47
N ASN A 61 4.03 -13.60 -17.87
CA ASN A 61 5.47 -13.85 -17.97
C ASN A 61 5.95 -13.90 -19.43
N ALA A 62 7.12 -13.29 -19.67
CA ALA A 62 7.80 -13.35 -20.96
C ALA A 62 8.04 -14.81 -21.41
N THR A 63 8.06 -15.06 -22.73
CA THR A 63 8.12 -16.41 -23.29
C THR A 63 9.29 -16.60 -24.26
N GLY A 64 9.62 -17.86 -24.57
CA GLY A 64 10.69 -18.20 -25.50
C GLY A 64 12.06 -17.79 -24.95
N ALA A 65 12.87 -17.12 -25.79
CA ALA A 65 14.23 -16.72 -25.45
C ALA A 65 14.32 -15.56 -24.44
N ALA A 66 13.23 -14.80 -24.24
CA ALA A 66 13.23 -13.58 -23.42
C ALA A 66 13.28 -13.85 -21.90
N ILE A 67 12.96 -15.06 -21.45
CA ILE A 67 12.89 -15.43 -20.03
C ILE A 67 13.95 -16.46 -19.65
N ARG A 68 14.59 -16.28 -18.49
CA ARG A 68 15.45 -17.30 -17.87
C ARG A 68 15.33 -17.24 -16.35
N TYR A 69 14.59 -18.16 -15.76
CA TYR A 69 14.38 -18.22 -14.31
C TYR A 69 15.66 -18.45 -13.48
N GLY A 70 16.67 -19.13 -14.05
CA GLY A 70 17.91 -19.43 -13.36
C GLY A 70 18.80 -18.21 -13.10
N GLU A 71 19.73 -18.34 -12.16
CA GLU A 71 20.72 -17.32 -11.80
C GLU A 71 22.06 -18.01 -11.52
N ASN A 72 22.62 -18.64 -12.55
CA ASN A 72 23.82 -19.49 -12.47
C ASN A 72 25.03 -18.89 -13.18
N SER A 73 24.80 -17.96 -14.10
CA SER A 73 25.81 -17.24 -14.87
C SER A 73 25.43 -15.76 -15.01
N GLU A 74 26.40 -14.88 -15.30
CA GLU A 74 26.13 -13.45 -15.51
C GLU A 74 25.13 -13.21 -16.64
N GLU A 75 25.29 -13.95 -17.74
CA GLU A 75 24.39 -14.00 -18.88
C GLU A 75 22.92 -14.17 -18.44
N ASP A 76 22.63 -15.01 -17.43
CA ASP A 76 21.24 -15.23 -16.99
C ASP A 76 20.60 -13.98 -16.37
N PHE A 77 21.38 -13.04 -15.81
CA PHE A 77 20.85 -11.79 -15.25
C PHE A 77 20.39 -10.79 -16.32
N ARG A 78 20.72 -11.06 -17.60
CA ARG A 78 20.37 -10.24 -18.77
C ARG A 78 19.00 -10.57 -19.37
N TYR A 79 18.18 -11.38 -18.68
CA TYR A 79 16.86 -11.89 -19.14
C TYR A 79 15.76 -11.64 -18.11
N MET A 80 14.50 -11.65 -18.55
CA MET A 80 13.33 -11.59 -17.67
C MET A 80 13.32 -12.77 -16.66
N LYS A 81 12.74 -12.54 -15.49
CA LYS A 81 12.51 -13.50 -14.40
C LYS A 81 11.02 -13.73 -14.10
N GLY A 82 10.14 -12.82 -14.55
CA GLY A 82 8.68 -12.94 -14.39
C GLY A 82 8.12 -12.30 -13.13
N GLY A 83 8.75 -11.24 -12.63
CA GLY A 83 8.19 -10.43 -11.54
C GLY A 83 7.27 -9.33 -12.05
N ASP A 84 6.15 -9.10 -11.36
CA ASP A 84 5.01 -8.33 -11.90
C ASP A 84 4.27 -7.50 -10.82
N TRP A 85 3.30 -6.67 -11.22
CA TRP A 85 2.56 -5.79 -10.31
C TRP A 85 1.62 -6.53 -9.34
N GLN A 86 1.05 -7.69 -9.70
CA GLN A 86 0.37 -8.55 -8.73
C GLN A 86 1.36 -9.07 -7.69
N GLY A 87 2.56 -9.44 -8.12
CA GLY A 87 3.63 -9.84 -7.22
C GLY A 87 4.09 -8.72 -6.27
N VAL A 88 4.04 -7.45 -6.70
CA VAL A 88 4.23 -6.30 -5.79
C VAL A 88 3.07 -6.19 -4.80
N ILE A 89 1.80 -6.28 -5.24
CA ILE A 89 0.61 -6.26 -4.37
C ILE A 89 0.71 -7.33 -3.27
N ASP A 90 1.05 -8.57 -3.65
CA ASP A 90 1.25 -9.73 -2.78
C ASP A 90 2.36 -9.54 -1.72
N LYS A 91 3.14 -8.47 -1.82
CA LYS A 91 4.33 -8.19 -1.00
C LYS A 91 4.35 -6.76 -0.41
N LEU A 92 3.37 -5.92 -0.72
CA LEU A 92 3.13 -4.65 -0.01
C LEU A 92 3.15 -4.81 1.54
N PRO A 93 2.59 -5.90 2.13
CA PRO A 93 2.67 -6.09 3.57
C PRO A 93 4.10 -6.22 4.12
N TYR A 94 4.97 -6.97 3.45
CA TYR A 94 6.37 -7.15 3.86
C TYR A 94 7.12 -5.81 3.92
N ILE A 95 6.75 -4.86 3.06
CA ILE A 95 7.26 -3.49 3.01
C ILE A 95 6.62 -2.63 4.11
N HIS A 96 5.30 -2.70 4.28
CA HIS A 96 4.55 -2.02 5.35
C HIS A 96 5.06 -2.42 6.76
N ASN A 97 5.39 -3.69 6.94
CA ASN A 97 5.89 -4.27 8.18
C ASN A 97 7.29 -3.76 8.56
N MET A 98 8.07 -3.25 7.59
CA MET A 98 9.29 -2.47 7.84
C MET A 98 9.03 -1.00 8.16
N GLY A 99 7.78 -0.52 8.11
CA GLY A 99 7.41 0.87 8.37
C GLY A 99 7.77 1.87 7.27
N TYR A 100 7.95 1.42 6.02
CA TYR A 100 8.09 2.31 4.87
C TYR A 100 6.79 3.03 4.53
N THR A 101 6.89 4.26 4.02
CA THR A 101 5.72 5.07 3.60
C THR A 101 5.65 5.28 2.09
N ALA A 102 6.64 4.81 1.32
CA ALA A 102 6.66 4.89 -0.13
C ALA A 102 7.37 3.69 -0.76
N ILE A 103 6.94 3.32 -1.97
CA ILE A 103 7.65 2.41 -2.87
C ILE A 103 8.05 3.13 -4.15
N TRP A 104 9.24 2.83 -4.68
CA TRP A 104 9.68 3.25 -6.01
C TRP A 104 9.73 2.02 -6.91
N ILE A 105 8.91 1.99 -7.96
CA ILE A 105 8.80 0.88 -8.91
C ILE A 105 9.42 1.25 -10.27
N SER A 106 9.96 0.25 -10.97
CA SER A 106 10.50 0.34 -12.33
C SER A 106 9.54 1.00 -13.35
N PRO A 107 10.05 1.50 -14.49
CA PRO A 107 9.24 2.14 -15.52
C PRO A 107 8.07 1.26 -15.98
N VAL A 108 6.91 1.92 -16.12
CA VAL A 108 5.61 1.25 -16.32
C VAL A 108 5.20 1.12 -17.79
N ALA A 109 5.94 1.74 -18.70
CA ALA A 109 5.67 1.75 -20.14
C ALA A 109 6.07 0.42 -20.82
N GLU A 110 5.52 0.12 -22.00
CA GLU A 110 5.95 -1.04 -22.80
C GLU A 110 7.42 -0.87 -23.22
N PRO A 111 8.32 -1.81 -22.89
CA PRO A 111 9.71 -1.73 -23.28
C PRO A 111 9.99 -2.39 -24.64
N GLN A 112 11.05 -1.92 -25.31
CA GLN A 112 11.72 -2.61 -26.39
C GLN A 112 12.32 -3.91 -25.83
N VAL A 113 11.70 -5.05 -26.15
CA VAL A 113 11.98 -6.33 -25.47
C VAL A 113 13.46 -6.72 -25.52
N THR A 114 14.22 -6.36 -26.56
CA THR A 114 15.68 -6.56 -26.70
C THR A 114 16.32 -5.44 -27.53
N SER A 115 17.56 -5.06 -27.24
CA SER A 115 18.29 -4.00 -27.98
C SER A 115 18.70 -4.38 -29.41
N ARG A 116 19.05 -3.37 -30.22
CA ARG A 116 19.37 -3.50 -31.66
C ARG A 116 20.70 -4.20 -31.89
N ASP A 117 21.69 -3.93 -31.04
CA ASP A 117 23.05 -4.51 -31.05
C ASP A 117 23.09 -6.03 -31.29
N ASN A 118 22.12 -6.76 -30.75
CA ASN A 118 22.05 -8.22 -30.87
C ASN A 118 21.19 -8.69 -32.05
N ASN A 119 20.96 -7.83 -33.05
CA ASN A 119 20.33 -8.17 -34.33
C ASN A 119 18.95 -8.84 -34.17
N GLY A 120 18.19 -8.45 -33.14
CA GLY A 120 16.89 -9.02 -32.76
C GLY A 120 16.92 -10.46 -32.23
N THR A 121 18.09 -11.00 -31.85
CA THR A 121 18.26 -12.44 -31.53
C THR A 121 17.78 -12.90 -30.14
N GLY A 122 17.01 -12.07 -29.42
CA GLY A 122 16.39 -12.47 -28.16
C GLY A 122 17.29 -12.40 -26.92
N LYS A 123 18.48 -11.79 -27.01
CA LYS A 123 19.41 -11.57 -25.89
C LYS A 123 19.28 -10.17 -25.30
N ASN A 124 19.70 -10.01 -24.04
CA ASN A 124 19.69 -8.75 -23.28
C ASN A 124 18.31 -8.09 -23.30
N THR A 125 17.38 -8.62 -22.50
CA THR A 125 16.02 -8.09 -22.46
C THR A 125 15.89 -6.87 -21.57
N ALA A 126 15.02 -5.92 -21.93
CA ALA A 126 14.73 -4.72 -21.14
C ALA A 126 13.84 -4.98 -19.89
N TYR A 127 14.22 -5.97 -19.06
CA TYR A 127 13.52 -6.35 -17.82
C TYR A 127 13.44 -5.23 -16.78
N HIS A 128 14.30 -4.22 -16.93
CA HIS A 128 14.40 -3.03 -16.10
C HIS A 128 13.48 -1.89 -16.56
N GLY A 129 12.85 -1.99 -17.75
CA GLY A 129 11.87 -1.02 -18.26
C GLY A 129 12.43 0.18 -19.03
N TYR A 130 13.70 0.57 -18.83
CA TYR A 130 14.25 1.83 -19.37
C TYR A 130 14.24 1.99 -20.91
N ASN A 131 14.47 0.92 -21.67
CA ASN A 131 14.42 0.97 -23.14
C ASN A 131 12.96 1.06 -23.60
N VAL A 132 12.32 2.23 -23.61
CA VAL A 132 10.86 2.33 -23.89
C VAL A 132 10.54 2.10 -25.38
N LYS A 133 9.48 1.34 -25.67
CA LYS A 133 8.90 1.11 -27.02
C LYS A 133 7.62 1.92 -27.24
N ASP A 134 6.72 1.93 -26.26
CA ASP A 134 5.49 2.74 -26.29
C ASP A 134 5.24 3.36 -24.91
N PRO A 135 5.53 4.67 -24.74
CA PRO A 135 5.22 5.42 -23.52
C PRO A 135 3.75 5.42 -23.10
N ASN A 136 2.81 5.03 -23.97
CA ASN A 136 1.36 5.03 -23.70
C ASN A 136 0.81 3.64 -23.33
N ALA A 137 1.51 2.56 -23.68
CA ALA A 137 1.12 1.19 -23.36
C ALA A 137 1.74 0.75 -22.03
N ALA A 138 1.04 -0.13 -21.29
CA ALA A 138 1.57 -0.71 -20.06
C ALA A 138 2.63 -1.78 -20.39
N ASN A 139 3.63 -1.95 -19.53
CA ASN A 139 4.58 -3.06 -19.63
C ASN A 139 3.84 -4.40 -19.55
N PRO A 140 3.74 -5.17 -20.66
CA PRO A 140 2.88 -6.35 -20.72
C PRO A 140 3.39 -7.50 -19.84
N TYR A 141 4.64 -7.44 -19.39
CA TYR A 141 5.26 -8.41 -18.48
C TYR A 141 5.09 -8.03 -17.00
N PHE A 142 4.55 -6.83 -16.69
CA PHE A 142 4.19 -6.43 -15.32
C PHE A 142 2.67 -6.44 -15.10
N GLY A 143 1.86 -6.35 -16.17
CA GLY A 143 0.42 -6.49 -16.13
C GLY A 143 -0.32 -5.51 -17.06
N THR A 144 -1.58 -5.23 -16.75
CA THR A 144 -2.38 -4.22 -17.48
C THR A 144 -2.37 -2.87 -16.76
N LYS A 145 -2.82 -1.81 -17.44
CA LYS A 145 -2.95 -0.45 -16.87
C LYS A 145 -3.87 -0.44 -15.63
N GLU A 146 -4.89 -1.29 -15.63
CA GLU A 146 -5.80 -1.52 -14.50
C GLU A 146 -5.07 -2.17 -13.31
N LYS A 147 -4.18 -3.15 -13.55
CA LYS A 147 -3.38 -3.80 -12.50
C LYS A 147 -2.36 -2.85 -11.87
N LEU A 148 -1.77 -1.93 -12.66
CA LEU A 148 -0.95 -0.84 -12.13
C LEU A 148 -1.78 0.09 -11.21
N LYS A 149 -3.02 0.43 -11.59
CA LYS A 149 -3.90 1.20 -10.70
C LYS A 149 -4.25 0.42 -9.44
N GLU A 150 -4.55 -0.87 -9.55
CA GLU A 150 -4.82 -1.74 -8.40
C GLU A 150 -3.63 -1.80 -7.42
N LEU A 151 -2.40 -1.74 -7.93
CA LEU A 151 -1.19 -1.61 -7.10
C LEU A 151 -1.15 -0.26 -6.35
N VAL A 152 -1.48 0.85 -7.00
CA VAL A 152 -1.54 2.18 -6.35
C VAL A 152 -2.65 2.21 -5.29
N ASP A 153 -3.87 1.78 -5.63
CA ASP A 153 -5.00 1.73 -4.70
C ASP A 153 -4.70 0.82 -3.48
N SER A 154 -4.01 -0.32 -3.71
CA SER A 154 -3.60 -1.25 -2.63
C SER A 154 -2.49 -0.68 -1.75
N ALA A 155 -1.55 0.08 -2.31
CA ALA A 155 -0.51 0.76 -1.54
C ALA A 155 -1.12 1.89 -0.69
N HIS A 156 -2.02 2.69 -1.27
CA HIS A 156 -2.76 3.76 -0.57
C HIS A 156 -3.59 3.23 0.60
N ALA A 157 -4.21 2.06 0.45
CA ALA A 157 -4.94 1.39 1.54
C ALA A 157 -4.05 1.01 2.76
N LEU A 158 -2.72 0.94 2.56
CA LEU A 158 -1.70 0.71 3.59
C LEU A 158 -0.94 1.99 3.97
N GLY A 159 -1.35 3.16 3.47
CA GLY A 159 -0.65 4.43 3.68
C GLY A 159 0.71 4.54 2.96
N ILE A 160 0.95 3.70 1.95
CA ILE A 160 2.18 3.66 1.16
C ILE A 160 1.95 4.41 -0.16
N LYS A 161 2.80 5.39 -0.44
CA LYS A 161 2.84 6.15 -1.70
C LYS A 161 3.50 5.33 -2.81
N VAL A 162 3.07 5.53 -4.06
CA VAL A 162 3.73 4.91 -5.22
C VAL A 162 4.46 5.94 -6.04
N ILE A 163 5.75 5.71 -6.22
CA ILE A 163 6.67 6.51 -7.03
C ILE A 163 6.93 5.73 -8.30
N ILE A 164 6.53 6.30 -9.44
CA ILE A 164 6.77 5.71 -10.76
C ILE A 164 8.12 6.20 -11.28
N ASP A 165 8.96 5.29 -11.74
CA ASP A 165 10.15 5.64 -12.51
C ASP A 165 9.75 6.08 -13.93
N VAL A 166 10.23 7.23 -14.39
CA VAL A 166 9.82 7.83 -15.67
C VAL A 166 11.02 8.15 -16.53
N VAL A 167 10.91 7.82 -17.83
CA VAL A 167 11.96 7.99 -18.84
C VAL A 167 11.53 9.02 -19.87
N PRO A 168 11.70 10.33 -19.60
CA PRO A 168 11.40 11.39 -20.56
C PRO A 168 12.51 11.65 -21.59
N ASN A 169 13.73 11.13 -21.34
CA ASN A 169 14.92 11.44 -22.14
C ASN A 169 14.99 10.71 -23.48
N HIS A 170 14.79 9.40 -23.47
CA HIS A 170 15.11 8.51 -24.59
C HIS A 170 14.05 7.42 -24.77
N ILE A 171 14.12 6.72 -25.89
CA ILE A 171 13.41 5.45 -26.12
C ILE A 171 14.41 4.29 -26.18
N GLY A 172 13.99 3.11 -26.63
CA GLY A 172 14.91 2.02 -26.99
C GLY A 172 15.85 2.37 -28.15
N ASP A 173 16.72 1.43 -28.48
CA ASP A 173 17.75 1.54 -29.52
C ASP A 173 17.14 1.19 -30.90
N TYR A 174 16.82 2.18 -31.74
CA TYR A 174 16.18 1.92 -33.05
C TYR A 174 16.93 2.54 -34.23
N MET A 175 17.86 3.47 -34.03
CA MET A 175 18.61 4.13 -35.10
C MET A 175 20.12 3.92 -34.95
N LEU A 176 20.83 3.65 -36.05
CA LEU A 176 22.27 3.34 -36.00
C LEU A 176 23.12 4.62 -35.91
N GLY A 177 23.29 5.11 -34.68
CA GLY A 177 24.03 6.32 -34.37
C GLY A 177 23.38 7.55 -35.01
N SER A 178 24.13 8.36 -35.74
CA SER A 178 23.66 9.60 -36.38
C SER A 178 22.75 9.40 -37.62
N GLN A 179 21.92 8.35 -37.64
CA GLN A 179 20.99 8.05 -38.73
C GLN A 179 19.58 8.56 -38.45
N ALA A 180 19.09 9.46 -39.31
CA ALA A 180 17.73 10.00 -39.27
C ALA A 180 16.64 9.04 -39.83
N TYR A 181 16.84 7.72 -39.69
CA TYR A 181 15.93 6.69 -40.18
C TYR A 181 16.21 5.33 -39.51
N TYR A 182 15.18 4.48 -39.41
CA TYR A 182 15.29 3.11 -38.93
C TYR A 182 15.99 2.22 -39.99
N ASP A 183 17.17 1.66 -39.65
CA ASP A 183 17.98 0.87 -40.59
C ASP A 183 17.49 -0.58 -40.73
N ILE A 184 16.80 -1.10 -39.70
CA ILE A 184 16.24 -2.45 -39.67
C ILE A 184 14.71 -2.40 -39.93
N PRO A 185 14.22 -2.93 -41.07
CA PRO A 185 12.80 -2.84 -41.44
C PRO A 185 11.87 -3.47 -40.40
N GLY A 186 10.98 -2.65 -39.82
CA GLY A 186 9.99 -3.06 -38.82
C GLY A 186 10.47 -2.97 -37.36
N LEU A 187 11.74 -2.62 -37.12
CA LEU A 187 12.25 -2.29 -35.79
C LEU A 187 12.17 -0.76 -35.61
N GLN A 188 11.08 -0.31 -34.99
CA GLN A 188 10.79 1.09 -34.68
C GLN A 188 9.94 1.17 -33.39
N PRO A 189 9.90 2.30 -32.67
CA PRO A 189 8.98 2.51 -31.56
C PRO A 189 7.51 2.59 -32.03
N ALA A 190 6.58 2.70 -31.08
CA ALA A 190 5.17 2.92 -31.39
C ALA A 190 4.89 4.36 -31.87
N ALA A 191 3.80 4.56 -32.61
CA ALA A 191 3.33 5.90 -32.99
C ALA A 191 2.77 6.65 -31.75
N PRO A 192 3.03 7.96 -31.59
CA PRO A 192 3.64 8.88 -32.55
C PRO A 192 5.18 8.95 -32.53
N PHE A 193 5.84 8.24 -31.61
CA PHE A 193 7.29 8.24 -31.43
C PHE A 193 8.07 7.60 -32.59
N ASN A 194 7.39 6.95 -33.54
CA ASN A 194 7.98 6.42 -34.79
C ASN A 194 8.33 7.51 -35.84
N ASN A 195 8.69 8.71 -35.39
CA ASN A 195 9.09 9.84 -36.22
C ASN A 195 10.56 10.21 -35.94
N PRO A 196 11.53 9.83 -36.79
CA PRO A 196 12.94 10.16 -36.59
C PRO A 196 13.22 11.64 -36.34
N ALA A 197 12.45 12.55 -36.95
CA ALA A 197 12.59 14.00 -36.77
C ALA A 197 12.09 14.54 -35.41
N TRP A 198 11.98 13.68 -34.39
CA TRP A 198 11.78 14.01 -32.98
C TRP A 198 13.00 13.66 -32.11
N TYR A 199 14.08 13.18 -32.73
CA TYR A 199 15.27 12.69 -32.03
C TYR A 199 16.50 13.49 -32.42
N HIS A 200 17.46 13.58 -31.50
CA HIS A 200 18.81 13.98 -31.85
C HIS A 200 19.47 12.90 -32.71
N HIS A 201 20.42 13.32 -33.55
CA HIS A 201 21.12 12.45 -34.49
C HIS A 201 22.63 12.69 -34.43
N ASN A 202 23.16 12.90 -33.22
CA ASN A 202 24.57 13.20 -32.99
C ASN A 202 25.39 11.96 -32.62
N GLY A 203 24.74 10.85 -32.22
CA GLY A 203 25.39 9.62 -31.78
C GLY A 203 25.68 9.62 -30.27
N ASP A 204 26.34 8.55 -29.81
CA ASP A 204 26.63 8.32 -28.39
C ASP A 204 27.40 9.47 -27.69
N ILE A 205 27.05 9.69 -26.41
CA ILE A 205 27.84 10.52 -25.50
C ILE A 205 29.26 9.93 -25.36
N ASN A 206 30.26 10.63 -25.90
CA ASN A 206 31.65 10.33 -25.61
C ASN A 206 32.03 10.86 -24.23
N TRP A 207 31.84 10.03 -23.20
CA TRP A 207 32.13 10.35 -21.81
C TRP A 207 33.57 10.86 -21.55
N SER A 208 34.56 10.52 -22.39
CA SER A 208 35.92 11.07 -22.24
C SER A 208 36.02 12.59 -22.55
N LEU A 209 34.97 13.18 -23.13
CA LEU A 209 34.85 14.61 -23.36
C LEU A 209 34.06 15.32 -22.26
N ALA A 210 33.01 14.68 -21.73
CA ALA A 210 32.04 15.29 -20.82
C ALA A 210 32.27 14.96 -19.32
N ASP A 211 32.77 13.77 -18.98
CA ASP A 211 32.92 13.36 -17.58
C ASP A 211 33.92 14.25 -16.83
N GLY A 212 33.59 14.57 -15.58
CA GLY A 212 34.31 15.53 -14.75
C GLY A 212 34.30 16.99 -15.25
N ARG A 213 33.54 17.34 -16.30
CA ARG A 213 33.34 18.72 -16.75
C ARG A 213 31.98 19.26 -16.32
N TYR A 214 31.97 20.53 -15.95
CA TYR A 214 30.79 21.21 -15.40
C TYR A 214 30.53 22.57 -16.08
N ASP A 215 31.14 22.82 -17.24
CA ASP A 215 30.87 24.00 -18.07
C ASP A 215 29.61 23.80 -18.94
N GLN A 216 29.12 24.88 -19.56
CA GLN A 216 27.90 24.83 -20.38
C GLN A 216 28.09 23.94 -21.63
N TRP A 217 29.29 23.90 -22.22
CA TRP A 217 29.54 23.09 -23.40
C TRP A 217 29.42 21.58 -23.10
N ALA A 218 29.93 21.14 -21.94
CA ALA A 218 29.77 19.76 -21.51
C ALA A 218 28.30 19.40 -21.23
N GLN A 219 27.52 20.37 -20.71
CA GLN A 219 26.07 20.20 -20.51
C GLN A 219 25.33 20.11 -21.86
N ASP A 220 25.51 21.11 -22.73
CA ASP A 220 24.94 21.13 -24.09
C ASP A 220 25.32 19.85 -24.88
N TYR A 221 26.54 19.33 -24.67
CA TYR A 221 26.97 18.08 -25.31
C TYR A 221 26.18 16.86 -24.79
N MET A 222 25.98 16.75 -23.47
CA MET A 222 25.21 15.65 -22.86
C MET A 222 23.71 15.72 -23.19
N GLU A 223 23.12 16.92 -23.31
CA GLU A 223 21.69 17.14 -23.58
C GLU A 223 21.27 16.93 -25.05
N ASN A 224 22.18 16.44 -25.91
CA ASN A 224 21.96 16.32 -27.35
C ASN A 224 22.58 15.03 -27.96
N HIS A 225 22.90 14.02 -27.17
CA HIS A 225 23.62 12.80 -27.61
C HIS A 225 23.08 11.54 -26.92
N ASP A 226 23.17 10.40 -27.61
CA ASP A 226 22.52 9.15 -27.21
C ASP A 226 23.15 8.51 -25.96
N LEU A 227 22.31 7.97 -25.08
CA LEU A 227 22.76 7.30 -23.84
C LEU A 227 23.14 5.84 -24.13
N GLY A 228 24.21 5.63 -24.90
CA GLY A 228 24.72 4.30 -25.23
C GLY A 228 23.76 3.51 -26.14
N GLY A 229 23.44 4.09 -27.29
CA GLY A 229 22.51 3.55 -28.28
C GLY A 229 21.03 3.79 -28.01
N LEU A 230 20.66 4.40 -26.88
CA LEU A 230 19.25 4.75 -26.58
C LEU A 230 18.89 6.07 -27.26
N ASP A 231 18.03 6.01 -28.30
CA ASP A 231 17.72 7.15 -29.18
C ASP A 231 17.21 8.36 -28.36
N ASP A 232 17.98 9.46 -28.36
CA ASP A 232 17.74 10.64 -27.53
C ASP A 232 16.64 11.56 -28.10
N LEU A 233 15.61 11.87 -27.31
CA LEU A 233 14.43 12.61 -27.75
C LEU A 233 14.66 14.13 -27.67
N ASP A 234 14.58 14.82 -28.80
CA ASP A 234 14.74 16.28 -28.88
C ASP A 234 13.58 16.99 -28.18
N LEU A 235 13.84 17.47 -26.95
CA LEU A 235 12.86 18.20 -26.15
C LEU A 235 12.68 19.67 -26.57
N ASP A 236 13.56 20.22 -27.43
CA ASP A 236 13.34 21.52 -28.07
C ASP A 236 12.33 21.42 -29.23
N VAL A 237 12.11 20.23 -29.81
CA VAL A 237 10.98 19.93 -30.70
C VAL A 237 9.69 19.86 -29.87
N PRO A 238 8.78 20.87 -29.95
CA PRO A 238 7.68 20.98 -28.98
C PRO A 238 6.65 19.86 -29.09
N ALA A 239 6.56 19.21 -30.26
CA ALA A 239 5.67 18.07 -30.47
C ALA A 239 6.20 16.79 -29.78
N ALA A 240 7.51 16.60 -29.71
CA ALA A 240 8.16 15.46 -29.07
C ALA A 240 8.04 15.57 -27.55
N LYS A 241 8.51 16.70 -26.99
CA LYS A 241 8.35 17.05 -25.56
C LYS A 241 6.90 16.95 -25.10
N GLN A 242 5.97 17.58 -25.82
CA GLN A 242 4.55 17.53 -25.45
C GLN A 242 3.96 16.11 -25.53
N ALA A 243 4.43 15.26 -26.45
CA ALA A 243 3.99 13.86 -26.53
C ALA A 243 4.49 13.07 -25.31
N ILE A 244 5.80 13.05 -25.02
CA ILE A 244 6.34 12.27 -23.91
C ILE A 244 5.82 12.76 -22.55
N PHE A 245 5.72 14.08 -22.35
CA PHE A 245 5.16 14.65 -21.12
C PHE A 245 3.68 14.28 -20.94
N ASN A 246 2.88 14.25 -22.02
CA ASN A 246 1.49 13.79 -21.94
C ASN A 246 1.38 12.28 -21.70
N SER A 247 2.26 11.45 -22.29
CA SER A 247 2.31 10.02 -22.02
C SER A 247 2.62 9.75 -20.55
N ILE A 248 3.62 10.43 -19.97
CA ILE A 248 3.97 10.33 -18.55
C ILE A 248 2.79 10.80 -17.69
N LYS A 249 2.23 12.00 -17.94
CA LYS A 249 1.07 12.52 -17.21
C LYS A 249 -0.14 11.58 -17.27
N GLY A 250 -0.36 10.93 -18.40
CA GLY A 250 -1.42 9.92 -18.60
C GLY A 250 -1.27 8.64 -17.77
N TRP A 251 -0.16 8.44 -17.06
CA TRP A 251 -0.04 7.43 -16.00
C TRP A 251 -0.48 7.99 -14.65
N PHE A 252 -0.04 9.19 -14.28
CA PHE A 252 -0.42 9.85 -13.02
C PHE A 252 -1.93 10.14 -12.97
N ASP A 253 -2.49 10.74 -14.02
CA ASP A 253 -3.93 11.06 -14.16
C ASP A 253 -4.85 9.84 -14.08
N TYR A 254 -4.33 8.64 -14.41
CA TYR A 254 -5.09 7.40 -14.35
C TYR A 254 -4.92 6.67 -13.00
N THR A 255 -3.70 6.65 -12.46
CA THR A 255 -3.35 5.81 -11.31
C THR A 255 -3.53 6.50 -9.96
N GLY A 256 -3.20 7.80 -9.86
CA GLY A 256 -3.10 8.53 -8.59
C GLY A 256 -1.72 8.46 -7.93
N ALA A 257 -0.69 8.01 -8.65
CA ALA A 257 0.68 7.91 -8.14
C ALA A 257 1.22 9.24 -7.56
N ASP A 258 2.03 9.15 -6.51
CA ASP A 258 2.30 10.25 -5.58
C ASP A 258 3.67 10.93 -5.78
N GLY A 259 4.43 10.53 -6.80
CA GLY A 259 5.71 11.12 -7.17
C GLY A 259 6.37 10.40 -8.34
N ALA A 260 7.42 11.00 -8.90
CA ALA A 260 8.23 10.36 -9.95
C ALA A 260 9.71 10.31 -9.58
N ARG A 261 10.40 9.23 -9.94
CA ARG A 261 11.87 9.25 -10.12
C ARG A 261 12.14 9.51 -11.60
N VAL A 262 12.92 10.54 -11.93
CA VAL A 262 13.23 10.90 -13.32
C VAL A 262 14.54 10.23 -13.74
N ASP A 263 14.45 9.27 -14.65
CA ASP A 263 15.63 8.61 -15.23
C ASP A 263 16.48 9.59 -16.06
N ALA A 264 17.78 9.33 -16.12
CA ALA A 264 18.76 10.07 -16.92
C ALA A 264 18.76 11.61 -16.74
N ALA A 265 18.24 12.15 -15.63
CA ALA A 265 18.02 13.59 -15.42
C ALA A 265 19.27 14.47 -15.65
N LYS A 266 20.50 13.95 -15.49
CA LYS A 266 21.77 14.61 -15.90
C LYS A 266 21.78 15.12 -17.35
N LEU A 267 21.09 14.42 -18.24
CA LEU A 267 21.01 14.66 -19.68
C LEU A 267 19.83 15.58 -20.08
N ILE A 268 19.03 16.03 -19.11
CA ILE A 268 17.84 16.85 -19.39
C ILE A 268 18.00 18.23 -18.77
N LYS A 269 17.67 19.26 -19.53
CA LYS A 269 17.66 20.67 -19.09
C LYS A 269 16.88 20.82 -17.78
N PRO A 270 17.45 21.42 -16.71
CA PRO A 270 16.75 21.61 -15.43
C PRO A 270 15.38 22.31 -15.54
N THR A 271 15.19 23.16 -16.55
CA THR A 271 13.91 23.83 -16.84
C THR A 271 12.84 22.87 -17.36
N ASP A 272 13.21 21.85 -18.13
CA ASP A 272 12.26 20.93 -18.74
C ASP A 272 11.79 19.88 -17.72
N ILE A 273 12.67 19.43 -16.82
CA ILE A 273 12.24 18.60 -15.68
C ILE A 273 11.40 19.44 -14.69
N GLY A 274 11.72 20.73 -14.52
CA GLY A 274 10.87 21.67 -13.79
C GLY A 274 9.47 21.82 -14.41
N GLU A 275 9.37 21.85 -15.74
CA GLU A 275 8.09 21.85 -16.46
C GLU A 275 7.34 20.52 -16.28
N LEU A 276 8.05 19.38 -16.38
CA LEU A 276 7.47 18.05 -16.13
C LEU A 276 6.90 17.94 -14.71
N GLN A 277 7.65 18.31 -13.67
CA GLN A 277 7.16 18.29 -12.29
C GLN A 277 5.90 19.15 -12.12
N ASN A 278 5.90 20.37 -12.69
CA ASN A 278 4.72 21.24 -12.66
C ASN A 278 3.51 20.65 -13.41
N LEU A 279 3.73 19.88 -14.47
CA LEU A 279 2.67 19.20 -15.23
C LEU A 279 2.10 17.98 -14.48
N LEU A 280 2.95 17.22 -13.79
CA LEU A 280 2.51 16.05 -13.00
C LEU A 280 1.80 16.44 -11.70
N GLY A 281 2.12 17.61 -11.12
CA GLY A 281 1.49 18.11 -9.90
C GLY A 281 1.92 17.39 -8.61
N VAL A 282 2.93 16.51 -8.71
CA VAL A 282 3.56 15.78 -7.60
C VAL A 282 5.07 16.05 -7.62
N ASN A 283 5.74 15.90 -6.47
CA ASN A 283 7.18 16.09 -6.37
C ASN A 283 7.94 15.00 -7.15
N THR A 284 9.03 15.40 -7.79
CA THR A 284 9.95 14.51 -8.50
C THR A 284 11.36 14.57 -7.92
N PHE A 285 12.14 13.52 -8.15
CA PHE A 285 13.58 13.52 -7.93
C PHE A 285 14.28 12.73 -9.03
N GLY A 286 15.29 13.32 -9.65
CA GLY A 286 15.96 12.69 -10.78
C GLY A 286 17.11 11.78 -10.40
N GLU A 287 17.72 11.25 -11.45
CA GLU A 287 19.07 10.70 -11.45
C GLU A 287 20.09 11.65 -12.09
N ASN A 288 20.93 12.25 -11.25
CA ASN A 288 22.17 12.85 -11.70
C ASN A 288 23.35 12.09 -11.09
N PHE A 289 23.84 11.10 -11.85
CA PHE A 289 25.03 10.32 -11.50
C PHE A 289 26.26 11.23 -11.63
N ASP A 290 26.56 11.96 -10.55
CA ASP A 290 27.74 12.80 -10.43
C ASP A 290 28.16 12.96 -8.95
N GLY A 291 29.46 13.13 -8.70
CA GLY A 291 29.98 13.36 -7.35
C GLY A 291 29.96 14.83 -6.92
N ASN A 292 29.74 15.77 -7.84
CA ASN A 292 29.84 17.20 -7.57
C ASN A 292 28.50 17.82 -7.15
N ALA A 293 28.37 18.15 -5.86
CA ALA A 293 27.18 18.80 -5.29
C ALA A 293 26.81 20.16 -5.94
N GLU A 294 27.78 20.93 -6.44
CA GLU A 294 27.51 22.19 -7.16
C GLU A 294 26.86 21.92 -8.52
N PHE A 295 27.28 20.86 -9.20
CA PHE A 295 26.70 20.44 -10.47
C PHE A 295 25.30 19.85 -10.25
N VAL A 296 25.17 18.91 -9.30
CA VAL A 296 23.90 18.27 -8.95
C VAL A 296 22.83 19.29 -8.50
N SER A 297 23.21 20.37 -7.79
CA SER A 297 22.25 21.41 -7.38
C SER A 297 21.63 22.22 -8.54
N ARG A 298 22.17 22.11 -9.77
CA ARG A 298 21.58 22.75 -10.96
C ARG A 298 20.16 22.25 -11.24
N TRP A 299 19.82 21.02 -10.83
CA TRP A 299 18.49 20.42 -10.97
C TRP A 299 17.54 20.59 -9.77
N VAL A 300 18.03 21.06 -8.62
CA VAL A 300 17.25 21.10 -7.38
C VAL A 300 16.71 22.51 -7.11
N GLY A 301 15.43 22.60 -6.73
CA GLY A 301 14.78 23.81 -6.21
C GLY A 301 13.72 24.43 -7.14
N PRO A 302 13.35 25.71 -6.92
CA PRO A 302 12.25 26.36 -7.63
C PRO A 302 12.43 26.37 -9.16
N ASN A 303 11.34 26.04 -9.88
CA ASN A 303 11.29 25.87 -11.35
C ASN A 303 12.21 24.76 -11.89
N LYS A 304 12.51 23.77 -11.05
CA LYS A 304 13.27 22.54 -11.35
C LYS A 304 12.62 21.39 -10.55
N GLU A 305 13.35 20.34 -10.23
CA GLU A 305 12.86 19.25 -9.36
C GLU A 305 12.84 19.62 -7.87
N TRP A 306 11.96 18.95 -7.13
CA TRP A 306 11.90 19.02 -5.67
C TRP A 306 13.18 18.47 -5.03
N GLY A 307 13.60 17.27 -5.44
CA GLY A 307 14.79 16.57 -4.95
C GLY A 307 15.66 16.00 -6.06
N MET A 308 16.66 15.19 -5.70
CA MET A 308 17.59 14.51 -6.60
C MET A 308 18.26 13.35 -5.85
N LEU A 309 18.62 12.26 -6.53
CA LEU A 309 19.44 11.21 -5.93
C LEU A 309 20.80 11.77 -5.47
N ASP A 310 21.14 11.64 -4.19
CA ASP A 310 22.34 12.24 -3.59
C ASP A 310 23.59 11.37 -3.83
N PHE A 311 23.97 11.25 -5.11
CA PHE A 311 25.24 10.66 -5.52
C PHE A 311 26.47 11.27 -4.79
N PRO A 312 26.57 12.61 -4.60
CA PRO A 312 27.66 13.22 -3.81
C PRO A 312 27.79 12.66 -2.39
N LEU A 313 26.68 12.43 -1.69
CA LEU A 313 26.69 11.81 -0.36
C LEU A 313 26.90 10.30 -0.41
N PHE A 314 26.32 9.59 -1.39
CA PHE A 314 26.50 8.15 -1.61
C PHE A 314 27.98 7.77 -1.77
N PHE A 315 28.76 8.49 -2.57
CA PHE A 315 30.20 8.24 -2.71
C PHE A 315 30.94 8.40 -1.38
N SER A 316 30.62 9.44 -0.61
CA SER A 316 31.20 9.66 0.72
C SER A 316 30.76 8.63 1.75
N VAL A 317 29.55 8.06 1.62
CA VAL A 317 29.05 6.95 2.45
C VAL A 317 29.78 5.65 2.12
N LEU A 318 30.01 5.32 0.84
CA LEU A 318 30.88 4.19 0.47
C LEU A 318 32.29 4.35 1.04
N ASN A 319 32.93 5.50 0.79
CA ASN A 319 34.29 5.76 1.26
C ASN A 319 34.41 5.63 2.78
N SER A 320 33.55 6.27 3.56
CA SER A 320 33.64 6.20 5.03
C SER A 320 33.13 4.89 5.61
N PHE A 321 31.96 4.37 5.21
CA PHE A 321 31.36 3.20 5.87
C PHE A 321 31.78 1.85 5.26
N ALA A 322 31.85 1.74 3.93
CA ALA A 322 32.28 0.49 3.28
C ALA A 322 33.81 0.33 3.35
N TYR A 323 34.57 1.35 2.92
CA TYR A 323 36.03 1.27 2.85
C TYR A 323 36.77 1.73 4.12
N GLY A 324 36.09 2.34 5.09
CA GLY A 324 36.70 2.78 6.36
C GLY A 324 37.59 4.03 6.23
N GLN A 325 37.37 4.87 5.23
CA GLN A 325 38.13 6.11 5.03
C GLN A 325 37.67 7.23 5.98
N SER A 326 38.52 8.26 6.09
CA SER A 326 38.31 9.41 6.98
C SER A 326 36.95 10.09 6.77
N PHE A 327 36.16 10.25 7.84
CA PHE A 327 34.94 11.07 7.82
C PHE A 327 35.22 12.55 7.53
N ASP A 328 36.35 13.10 8.00
CA ASP A 328 36.76 14.49 7.73
C ASP A 328 36.94 14.75 6.23
N SER A 329 37.39 13.73 5.49
CA SER A 329 37.71 13.82 4.06
C SER A 329 36.54 13.49 3.13
N ASN A 330 35.44 12.94 3.66
CA ASN A 330 34.31 12.42 2.89
C ASN A 330 32.97 12.99 3.37
N ILE A 331 32.39 12.44 4.44
CA ILE A 331 31.06 12.86 4.93
C ILE A 331 31.03 14.34 5.32
N LYS A 332 32.08 14.82 6.02
CA LYS A 332 32.21 16.22 6.41
C LYS A 332 32.36 17.15 5.21
N SER A 333 33.26 16.82 4.28
CA SER A 333 33.54 17.65 3.11
C SER A 333 32.32 17.74 2.20
N THR A 334 31.60 16.65 1.96
CA THR A 334 30.33 16.67 1.19
C THR A 334 29.24 17.50 1.89
N LEU A 335 28.97 17.28 3.19
CA LEU A 335 27.91 18.01 3.89
C LEU A 335 28.22 19.51 4.07
N ALA A 336 29.49 19.92 3.95
CA ALA A 336 29.86 21.35 3.88
C ALA A 336 29.41 22.03 2.56
N LEU A 337 29.07 21.25 1.52
CA LEU A 337 28.59 21.74 0.22
C LEU A 337 27.05 21.87 0.16
N ASP A 338 26.32 21.49 1.23
CA ASP A 338 24.84 21.55 1.30
C ASP A 338 24.26 22.96 1.02
N SER A 339 25.09 24.01 1.11
CA SER A 339 24.72 25.38 0.75
C SER A 339 24.36 25.55 -0.72
N TYR A 340 24.93 24.74 -1.64
CA TYR A 340 24.60 24.78 -3.06
C TYR A 340 23.15 24.38 -3.34
N TYR A 341 22.54 23.53 -2.50
CA TYR A 341 21.13 23.16 -2.60
C TYR A 341 20.17 24.30 -2.17
N ASN A 342 20.69 25.45 -1.72
CA ASN A 342 19.92 26.67 -1.41
C ASN A 342 18.71 26.43 -0.48
N GLY A 343 18.92 25.63 0.57
CA GLY A 343 17.89 25.24 1.55
C GLY A 343 17.17 23.92 1.25
N ASN A 344 17.17 23.44 0.01
CA ASN A 344 16.48 22.21 -0.42
C ASN A 344 17.21 20.91 -0.04
N ALA A 345 18.26 20.98 0.79
CA ALA A 345 19.11 19.83 1.13
C ALA A 345 18.33 18.69 1.83
N ASN A 346 17.23 18.99 2.52
CA ASN A 346 16.34 17.95 3.09
C ASN A 346 15.51 17.18 2.04
N HIS A 347 15.38 17.67 0.80
CA HIS A 347 14.66 16.98 -0.29
C HIS A 347 15.53 15.97 -1.04
N MET A 348 16.86 16.04 -0.89
CA MET A 348 17.81 15.12 -1.51
C MET A 348 17.54 13.68 -1.07
N VAL A 349 17.64 12.73 -1.99
CA VAL A 349 17.25 11.33 -1.77
C VAL A 349 18.50 10.49 -1.51
N THR A 350 18.65 9.98 -0.29
CA THR A 350 19.88 9.36 0.22
C THR A 350 19.83 7.84 0.16
N PHE A 351 20.89 7.19 -0.30
CA PHE A 351 20.93 5.74 -0.51
C PHE A 351 22.34 5.17 -0.24
N ILE A 352 22.44 3.84 -0.11
CA ILE A 352 23.73 3.13 0.05
C ILE A 352 24.03 2.16 -1.10
N ASP A 353 23.01 1.68 -1.79
CA ASP A 353 23.07 0.97 -3.07
C ASP A 353 21.75 1.17 -3.85
N ASN A 354 21.80 0.87 -5.15
CA ASN A 354 20.68 0.89 -6.08
C ASN A 354 20.90 -0.23 -7.13
N HIS A 355 20.17 -0.19 -8.25
CA HIS A 355 20.29 -1.19 -9.32
C HIS A 355 21.44 -0.95 -10.33
N ASP A 356 22.23 0.13 -10.20
CA ASP A 356 23.32 0.48 -11.14
C ASP A 356 24.70 0.51 -10.47
N ARG A 357 24.73 0.33 -9.15
CA ARG A 357 25.93 0.25 -8.33
C ARG A 357 26.06 -1.15 -7.73
N ASN A 358 27.28 -1.54 -7.35
CA ASN A 358 27.48 -2.73 -6.53
C ASN A 358 26.66 -2.61 -5.24
N ARG A 359 26.12 -3.74 -4.76
CA ARG A 359 25.46 -3.77 -3.45
C ARG A 359 26.46 -3.39 -2.35
N PHE A 360 26.03 -2.56 -1.42
CA PHE A 360 26.86 -1.99 -0.36
C PHE A 360 27.54 -3.09 0.46
N LEU A 361 26.86 -4.22 0.70
CA LEU A 361 27.44 -5.34 1.45
C LEU A 361 28.66 -5.96 0.76
N THR A 362 28.75 -5.94 -0.57
CA THR A 362 29.94 -6.42 -1.28
C THR A 362 31.08 -5.40 -1.19
N GLU A 363 30.79 -4.10 -1.33
CA GLU A 363 31.79 -3.03 -1.14
C GLU A 363 32.31 -3.00 0.31
N ALA A 364 31.47 -3.35 1.28
CA ALA A 364 31.82 -3.48 2.69
C ALA A 364 32.58 -4.79 3.02
N GLY A 365 32.83 -5.67 2.05
CA GLY A 365 33.55 -6.94 2.22
C GLY A 365 32.74 -8.02 2.96
N GLY A 366 31.42 -8.04 2.78
CA GLY A 366 30.49 -8.98 3.46
C GLY A 366 30.13 -8.58 4.89
N ASN A 367 30.58 -7.42 5.38
CA ASN A 367 30.37 -7.00 6.76
C ASN A 367 29.00 -6.32 6.96
N VAL A 368 28.10 -7.01 7.66
CA VAL A 368 26.73 -6.53 7.94
C VAL A 368 26.72 -5.34 8.90
N ASP A 369 27.64 -5.26 9.88
CA ASP A 369 27.70 -4.14 10.84
C ASP A 369 27.94 -2.81 10.11
N LYS A 370 28.88 -2.76 9.17
CA LYS A 370 29.13 -1.62 8.28
C LYS A 370 27.88 -1.21 7.50
N MET A 371 27.12 -2.17 6.99
CA MET A 371 25.88 -1.90 6.25
C MET A 371 24.80 -1.32 7.17
N GLN A 372 24.61 -1.89 8.37
CA GLN A 372 23.66 -1.37 9.36
C GLN A 372 24.07 0.01 9.90
N ASN A 373 25.37 0.29 10.00
CA ASN A 373 25.93 1.58 10.35
C ASN A 373 25.66 2.63 9.25
N ALA A 374 25.85 2.29 7.97
CA ALA A 374 25.53 3.14 6.82
C ALA A 374 24.01 3.39 6.69
N LEU A 375 23.16 2.38 6.92
CA LEU A 375 21.71 2.54 7.03
C LEU A 375 21.34 3.51 8.17
N SER A 376 21.94 3.34 9.36
CA SER A 376 21.73 4.26 10.49
C SER A 376 22.11 5.70 10.16
N PHE A 377 23.07 5.90 9.26
CA PHE A 377 23.46 7.21 8.77
C PHE A 377 22.40 7.78 7.81
N ILE A 378 22.05 7.08 6.71
CA ILE A 378 21.12 7.65 5.71
C ILE A 378 19.71 7.90 6.28
N PHE A 379 19.26 7.12 7.28
CA PHE A 379 17.96 7.35 7.93
C PHE A 379 17.94 8.57 8.87
N THR A 380 19.10 9.03 9.36
CA THR A 380 19.18 10.15 10.33
C THR A 380 19.81 11.43 9.78
N VAL A 381 20.66 11.35 8.76
CA VAL A 381 21.17 12.52 8.02
C VAL A 381 20.04 13.23 7.27
N ARG A 382 20.28 14.48 6.87
CA ARG A 382 19.35 15.26 6.03
C ARG A 382 19.08 14.59 4.68
N GLY A 383 17.82 14.65 4.22
CA GLY A 383 17.34 13.94 3.04
C GLY A 383 16.29 12.87 3.34
N THR A 384 15.75 12.25 2.28
CA THR A 384 14.80 11.12 2.32
C THR A 384 15.51 9.81 1.98
N PRO A 385 15.51 8.78 2.85
CA PRO A 385 16.23 7.55 2.61
C PRO A 385 15.51 6.61 1.63
N VAL A 386 16.27 6.07 0.67
CA VAL A 386 15.95 4.93 -0.20
C VAL A 386 16.75 3.71 0.26
N VAL A 387 16.12 2.53 0.23
CA VAL A 387 16.80 1.23 0.29
C VAL A 387 16.34 0.36 -0.86
N PHE A 388 17.28 -0.28 -1.56
CA PHE A 388 16.98 -1.18 -2.69
C PHE A 388 16.70 -2.62 -2.23
N GLN A 389 15.69 -3.26 -2.83
CA GLN A 389 15.20 -4.59 -2.43
C GLN A 389 16.31 -5.61 -2.18
N GLY A 390 16.22 -6.36 -1.09
CA GLY A 390 17.20 -7.37 -0.69
C GLY A 390 18.39 -6.85 0.10
N THR A 391 18.63 -5.53 0.19
CA THR A 391 19.64 -4.96 1.11
C THR A 391 19.25 -5.24 2.58
N GLU A 392 17.94 -5.31 2.88
CA GLU A 392 17.40 -5.79 4.15
C GLU A 392 17.67 -7.29 4.42
N GLN A 393 17.99 -8.08 3.38
CA GLN A 393 18.22 -9.52 3.45
C GLN A 393 19.68 -9.93 3.64
N ASN A 394 20.55 -8.98 4.02
CA ASN A 394 22.00 -9.22 4.18
C ASN A 394 22.64 -9.77 2.90
N LYS A 395 22.31 -9.17 1.74
CA LYS A 395 22.77 -9.61 0.42
C LYS A 395 23.70 -8.61 -0.24
N GLY A 396 24.74 -9.14 -0.89
CA GLY A 396 25.60 -8.42 -1.81
C GLY A 396 25.22 -8.66 -3.27
N ASN A 397 26.16 -8.44 -4.18
CA ASN A 397 26.13 -8.96 -5.54
C ASN A 397 26.04 -10.50 -5.51
N GLY A 398 25.30 -11.12 -6.44
CA GLY A 398 24.97 -12.55 -6.44
C GLY A 398 26.17 -13.50 -6.59
N ASN A 399 27.29 -13.03 -7.15
CA ASN A 399 28.57 -13.76 -7.21
C ASN A 399 29.51 -13.43 -6.03
N GLY A 400 29.15 -12.48 -5.16
CA GLY A 400 30.00 -11.99 -4.08
C GLY A 400 31.20 -11.13 -4.52
N GLN A 401 31.28 -10.71 -5.79
CA GLN A 401 32.41 -9.95 -6.34
C GLN A 401 32.00 -8.54 -6.76
N ILE A 402 32.96 -7.61 -6.71
CA ILE A 402 32.82 -6.24 -7.19
C ILE A 402 32.85 -6.22 -8.72
N MET A 403 31.82 -5.65 -9.33
CA MET A 403 31.80 -5.33 -10.75
C MET A 403 32.64 -4.07 -10.98
N THR A 404 33.43 -4.07 -12.07
CA THR A 404 34.35 -2.98 -12.43
C THR A 404 34.28 -2.73 -13.95
N GLY A 405 34.54 -1.50 -14.38
CA GLY A 405 34.56 -1.12 -15.80
C GLY A 405 33.30 -0.42 -16.32
N GLY A 406 32.30 -0.14 -15.48
CA GLY A 406 31.09 0.59 -15.87
C GLY A 406 30.02 0.61 -14.78
N ILE A 407 28.77 0.81 -15.20
CA ILE A 407 27.56 0.56 -14.39
C ILE A 407 27.50 -0.94 -14.00
N ALA A 408 27.01 -1.23 -12.80
CA ALA A 408 26.72 -2.60 -12.38
C ALA A 408 25.30 -2.98 -12.84
N ASP A 409 25.19 -3.88 -13.82
CA ASP A 409 23.96 -4.13 -14.59
C ASP A 409 23.42 -5.57 -14.47
N THR A 410 24.07 -6.44 -13.69
CA THR A 410 23.81 -7.88 -13.66
C THR A 410 23.75 -8.45 -12.24
N TRP A 411 24.91 -8.74 -11.63
CA TRP A 411 24.96 -9.49 -10.36
C TRP A 411 24.33 -8.76 -9.16
N ASN A 412 24.22 -7.44 -9.20
CA ASN A 412 23.52 -6.63 -8.20
C ASN A 412 21.97 -6.67 -8.33
N ARG A 413 21.43 -7.08 -9.48
CA ARG A 413 20.00 -7.11 -9.82
C ARG A 413 19.38 -8.52 -9.65
N TRP A 414 19.77 -9.25 -8.60
CA TRP A 414 19.28 -10.61 -8.30
C TRP A 414 17.84 -10.61 -7.76
N SER A 415 17.19 -11.78 -7.83
CA SER A 415 15.74 -11.95 -7.63
C SER A 415 15.37 -12.28 -6.18
N MET A 416 14.40 -11.56 -5.61
CA MET A 416 13.87 -11.79 -4.26
C MET A 416 13.16 -13.15 -4.10
N VAL A 417 12.79 -13.79 -5.22
CA VAL A 417 12.47 -15.22 -5.30
C VAL A 417 13.44 -15.87 -6.30
N LYS A 418 14.44 -16.59 -5.79
CA LYS A 418 15.42 -17.30 -6.64
C LYS A 418 14.83 -18.62 -7.13
N ARG A 419 14.93 -18.87 -8.44
CA ARG A 419 14.41 -20.06 -9.11
C ARG A 419 15.53 -20.89 -9.77
N ASP A 420 15.23 -22.15 -10.08
CA ASP A 420 16.04 -22.97 -10.97
C ASP A 420 15.74 -22.67 -12.46
N ALA A 421 16.44 -23.33 -13.38
CA ALA A 421 16.23 -23.14 -14.82
C ALA A 421 14.85 -23.63 -15.32
N GLY A 422 14.12 -24.44 -14.54
CA GLY A 422 12.75 -24.88 -14.80
C GLY A 422 11.68 -24.00 -14.16
N GLY A 423 12.06 -22.93 -13.44
CA GLY A 423 11.14 -22.04 -12.74
C GLY A 423 10.78 -22.48 -11.32
N ASN A 424 11.30 -23.60 -10.81
CA ASN A 424 11.01 -24.04 -9.44
C ASN A 424 11.69 -23.10 -8.44
N VAL A 425 11.00 -22.70 -7.37
CA VAL A 425 11.58 -21.85 -6.31
C VAL A 425 12.66 -22.63 -5.56
N LEU A 426 13.88 -22.09 -5.53
CA LEU A 426 15.01 -22.59 -4.77
C LEU A 426 15.15 -21.88 -3.42
N GLU A 427 14.96 -20.56 -3.41
CA GLU A 427 15.08 -19.73 -2.20
C GLU A 427 14.12 -18.54 -2.29
N ASN A 428 13.53 -18.16 -1.16
CA ASN A 428 12.60 -17.03 -1.05
C ASN A 428 13.13 -16.08 0.02
N TYR A 429 13.40 -14.84 -0.37
CA TYR A 429 14.06 -13.84 0.47
C TYR A 429 13.09 -12.89 1.17
N PHE A 430 11.78 -13.15 1.18
CA PHE A 430 10.81 -12.39 1.97
C PHE A 430 10.84 -12.81 3.46
N ASN A 431 12.00 -12.65 4.10
CA ASN A 431 12.27 -13.12 5.45
C ASN A 431 12.38 -11.96 6.45
N GLU A 432 11.29 -11.69 7.18
CA GLU A 432 11.19 -10.64 8.20
C GLU A 432 12.10 -10.86 9.43
N ASN A 433 12.86 -11.97 9.50
CA ASN A 433 13.70 -12.33 10.65
C ASN A 433 15.18 -11.98 10.52
N THR A 434 15.66 -11.45 9.40
CA THR A 434 17.07 -11.03 9.27
C THR A 434 17.40 -9.88 10.23
N SER A 435 18.70 -9.73 10.53
CA SER A 435 19.19 -8.64 11.37
C SER A 435 18.92 -7.27 10.74
N THR A 436 19.03 -7.14 9.41
CA THR A 436 18.90 -5.84 8.74
C THR A 436 17.46 -5.46 8.43
N TYR A 437 16.55 -6.42 8.18
CA TYR A 437 15.10 -6.16 8.15
C TYR A 437 14.64 -5.52 9.46
N LYS A 438 14.99 -6.14 10.60
CA LYS A 438 14.63 -5.63 11.93
C LYS A 438 15.32 -4.30 12.28
N HIS A 439 16.55 -4.10 11.81
CA HIS A 439 17.26 -2.83 11.96
C HIS A 439 16.59 -1.70 11.16
N ILE A 440 16.20 -1.96 9.90
CA ILE A 440 15.46 -1.03 9.04
C ILE A 440 14.10 -0.69 9.65
N ALA A 441 13.35 -1.69 10.12
CA ALA A 441 12.08 -1.47 10.82
C ALA A 441 12.26 -0.54 12.03
N LYS A 442 13.32 -0.74 12.82
CA LYS A 442 13.65 0.14 13.95
C LYS A 442 14.08 1.54 13.49
N LEU A 443 14.82 1.68 12.38
CA LEU A 443 15.19 3.00 11.84
C LEU A 443 13.96 3.79 11.33
N ASN A 444 13.00 3.12 10.69
CA ASN A 444 11.72 3.72 10.30
C ASN A 444 10.92 4.19 11.52
N GLU A 445 10.79 3.35 12.55
CA GLU A 445 10.17 3.73 13.83
C GLU A 445 10.85 4.96 14.47
N ILE A 446 12.19 5.00 14.48
CA ILE A 446 12.98 6.12 15.00
C ILE A 446 12.73 7.41 14.21
N ARG A 447 12.69 7.35 12.86
CA ARG A 447 12.43 8.51 11.98
C ARG A 447 10.97 8.99 12.04
N LYS A 448 10.01 8.07 12.19
CA LYS A 448 8.60 8.37 12.48
C LYS A 448 8.48 9.14 13.79
N ASN A 449 9.07 8.62 14.87
CA ASN A 449 8.95 9.17 16.23
C ASN A 449 9.78 10.45 16.49
N ASN A 450 10.77 10.77 15.66
CA ASN A 450 11.60 11.96 15.81
C ASN A 450 11.54 12.86 14.55
N PRO A 451 10.50 13.72 14.38
CA PRO A 451 10.36 14.69 13.28
C PRO A 451 11.62 15.47 12.89
N ALA A 452 12.54 15.76 13.82
CA ALA A 452 13.81 16.41 13.51
C ALA A 452 14.66 15.63 12.50
N LEU A 453 14.57 14.30 12.45
CA LEU A 453 15.23 13.47 11.43
C LEU A 453 14.63 13.63 10.03
N ARG A 454 13.43 14.20 9.92
CA ARG A 454 12.76 14.50 8.65
C ARG A 454 13.08 15.94 8.24
N THR A 455 12.63 16.92 9.01
CA THR A 455 12.66 18.35 8.64
C THR A 455 13.71 19.20 9.37
N GLY A 456 14.47 18.64 10.31
CA GLY A 456 15.45 19.38 11.10
C GLY A 456 16.71 19.76 10.31
N THR A 457 17.31 20.90 10.66
CA THR A 457 18.57 21.40 10.09
C THR A 457 19.74 20.49 10.47
N GLN A 458 20.56 20.10 9.49
CA GLN A 458 21.82 19.37 9.68
C GLN A 458 22.85 20.26 10.37
N ARG A 459 23.47 19.77 11.45
CA ARG A 459 24.53 20.49 12.18
C ARG A 459 25.66 19.56 12.60
N GLU A 460 26.85 19.71 12.01
CA GLU A 460 28.05 19.04 12.52
C GLU A 460 28.33 19.43 13.99
N MET A 461 28.65 18.43 14.81
CA MET A 461 29.06 18.56 16.21
C MET A 461 30.47 18.04 16.46
N TRP A 462 30.86 16.97 15.76
CA TRP A 462 32.19 16.38 15.83
C TRP A 462 32.57 15.75 14.49
N SER A 463 33.83 15.85 14.13
CA SER A 463 34.42 15.05 13.07
C SER A 463 35.87 14.74 13.41
N ALA A 464 36.27 13.53 13.09
CA ALA A 464 37.61 12.98 13.18
C ALA A 464 37.69 11.78 12.22
N GLN A 465 38.90 11.38 11.81
CA GLN A 465 39.17 10.21 10.95
C GLN A 465 38.13 9.09 11.07
N ASN A 466 37.97 8.50 12.26
CA ASN A 466 37.10 7.34 12.46
C ASN A 466 35.82 7.60 13.28
N LEU A 467 35.46 8.87 13.56
CA LEU A 467 34.26 9.20 14.34
C LEU A 467 33.60 10.49 13.84
N TYR A 468 32.31 10.41 13.49
CA TYR A 468 31.49 11.55 13.07
C TYR A 468 30.28 11.73 13.97
N ALA A 469 29.88 12.98 14.24
CA ALA A 469 28.68 13.29 14.99
C ALA A 469 27.99 14.57 14.50
N PHE A 470 26.66 14.53 14.44
CA PHE A 470 25.83 15.68 14.08
C PHE A 470 24.56 15.72 14.93
N SER A 471 23.93 16.89 15.02
CA SER A 471 22.53 16.98 15.41
C SER A 471 21.64 17.33 14.22
N ARG A 472 20.41 16.83 14.27
CA ARG A 472 19.28 17.35 13.52
C ARG A 472 18.41 18.11 14.52
N ARG A 473 18.14 19.39 14.27
CA ARG A 473 17.31 20.22 15.16
C ARG A 473 16.27 21.00 14.36
N ILE A 474 15.05 21.07 14.87
CA ILE A 474 13.99 21.91 14.30
C ILE A 474 14.10 23.31 14.92
N ASP A 475 14.25 24.33 14.08
CA ASP A 475 14.50 25.71 14.52
C ASP A 475 13.24 26.59 14.53
N SER A 476 12.14 26.15 13.91
CA SER A 476 10.87 26.89 13.80
C SER A 476 9.66 25.94 13.70
N GLY A 477 8.43 26.49 13.78
CA GLY A 477 7.20 25.71 13.66
C GLY A 477 6.88 24.83 14.88
N THR A 478 5.95 23.89 14.70
CA THR A 478 5.29 23.13 15.79
C THR A 478 6.23 22.34 16.70
N ASN A 479 7.33 21.82 16.15
CA ASN A 479 8.29 20.97 16.86
C ASN A 479 9.60 21.71 17.22
N VAL A 480 9.56 23.05 17.28
CA VAL A 480 10.74 23.89 17.55
C VAL A 480 11.49 23.47 18.81
N GLY A 481 12.81 23.32 18.67
CA GLY A 481 13.70 22.89 19.74
C GLY A 481 13.79 21.38 19.96
N GLN A 482 13.03 20.54 19.22
CA GLN A 482 13.32 19.10 19.13
C GLN A 482 14.68 18.89 18.46
N GLU A 483 15.51 18.03 19.07
CA GLU A 483 16.87 17.75 18.63
C GLU A 483 17.20 16.26 18.82
N VAL A 484 17.83 15.66 17.82
CA VAL A 484 18.41 14.30 17.85
C VAL A 484 19.90 14.42 17.53
N ILE A 485 20.74 13.69 18.27
CA ILE A 485 22.19 13.65 18.09
C ILE A 485 22.59 12.26 17.63
N SER A 486 23.11 12.14 16.41
CA SER A 486 23.62 10.88 15.86
C SER A 486 25.15 10.86 15.94
N VAL A 487 25.73 9.72 16.33
CA VAL A 487 27.18 9.50 16.46
C VAL A 487 27.55 8.17 15.80
N PHE A 488 28.60 8.17 14.97
CA PHE A 488 29.02 7.03 14.15
C PHE A 488 30.51 6.75 14.33
N SER A 489 30.88 5.47 14.33
CA SER A 489 32.27 5.03 14.16
C SER A 489 32.39 4.02 13.02
N ASN A 490 33.42 4.17 12.20
CA ASN A 490 33.84 3.20 11.18
C ASN A 490 35.18 2.52 11.57
N ALA A 491 35.60 2.65 12.83
CA ALA A 491 36.85 2.08 13.31
C ALA A 491 36.88 0.56 13.10
N SER A 492 38.04 0.01 12.72
CA SER A 492 38.22 -1.41 12.41
C SER A 492 38.13 -2.35 13.62
N GLY A 493 38.13 -1.83 14.85
CA GLY A 493 38.00 -2.63 16.07
C GLY A 493 37.97 -1.78 17.34
N GLY A 494 37.53 -2.39 18.44
CA GLY A 494 37.45 -1.75 19.76
C GLY A 494 36.26 -0.81 19.93
N SER A 495 36.44 0.22 20.76
CA SER A 495 35.45 1.30 20.97
C SER A 495 36.16 2.63 21.20
N GLN A 496 35.51 3.72 20.82
CA GLN A 496 36.01 5.09 20.93
C GLN A 496 35.15 5.87 21.91
N THR A 497 35.77 6.51 22.90
CA THR A 497 35.10 7.45 23.82
C THR A 497 35.48 8.88 23.47
N VAL A 498 34.47 9.73 23.26
CA VAL A 498 34.63 11.14 22.88
C VAL A 498 33.73 12.02 23.74
N THR A 499 34.18 13.24 24.03
CA THR A 499 33.34 14.28 24.66
C THR A 499 33.03 15.34 23.61
N ILE A 500 31.77 15.39 23.18
CA ILE A 500 31.27 16.21 22.09
C ILE A 500 30.60 17.47 22.69
N PRO A 501 31.09 18.69 22.39
CA PRO A 501 30.38 19.92 22.73
C PRO A 501 29.03 19.99 22.01
N LEU A 502 27.99 20.43 22.70
CA LEU A 502 26.70 20.69 22.07
C LEU A 502 26.76 22.01 21.28
N ARG A 503 25.99 22.11 20.21
CA ARG A 503 25.79 23.37 19.47
C ARG A 503 25.24 24.46 20.39
N ALA A 504 25.62 25.72 20.16
CA ALA A 504 25.15 26.84 20.98
C ALA A 504 23.63 27.03 20.85
N GLU A 505 23.10 26.71 19.67
CA GLU A 505 21.69 26.71 19.31
C GLU A 505 20.88 25.59 20.00
N SER A 506 21.55 24.59 20.60
CA SER A 506 20.88 23.44 21.22
C SER A 506 19.99 23.87 22.40
N SER A 507 18.76 23.39 22.40
CA SER A 507 17.75 23.61 23.45
C SER A 507 18.00 22.76 24.71
N LEU A 508 18.88 21.77 24.62
CA LEU A 508 19.19 20.85 25.71
C LEU A 508 19.96 21.59 26.82
N THR A 509 19.76 21.20 28.08
CA THR A 509 20.43 21.78 29.26
C THR A 509 21.25 20.74 29.99
N ALA A 510 22.27 21.17 30.75
CA ALA A 510 23.00 20.27 31.64
C ALA A 510 22.04 19.58 32.63
N GLY A 511 22.24 18.28 32.86
CA GLY A 511 21.30 17.40 33.56
C GLY A 511 20.23 16.74 32.68
N THR A 512 20.07 17.14 31.41
CA THR A 512 19.16 16.44 30.48
C THR A 512 19.71 15.05 30.16
N VAL A 513 18.91 14.00 30.40
CA VAL A 513 19.21 12.64 29.96
C VAL A 513 18.72 12.43 28.53
N LEU A 514 19.55 11.83 27.69
CA LEU A 514 19.24 11.37 26.34
C LEU A 514 19.32 9.85 26.29
N ILE A 515 18.43 9.23 25.51
CA ILE A 515 18.32 7.77 25.35
C ILE A 515 18.75 7.39 23.94
N ASN A 516 19.63 6.38 23.81
CA ASN A 516 19.99 5.81 22.53
C ASN A 516 18.78 5.02 21.99
N GLN A 517 18.22 5.46 20.88
CA GLN A 517 17.00 4.90 20.31
C GLN A 517 17.23 3.49 19.70
N LEU A 518 18.49 3.15 19.36
CA LEU A 518 18.89 1.80 18.93
C LEU A 518 19.04 0.81 20.11
N ASN A 519 19.23 1.32 21.34
CA ASN A 519 19.31 0.50 22.55
C ASN A 519 18.94 1.36 23.77
N THR A 520 17.70 1.28 24.24
CA THR A 520 17.16 2.16 25.28
C THR A 520 17.77 1.97 26.68
N SER A 521 18.61 0.94 26.88
CA SER A 521 19.41 0.81 28.10
C SER A 521 20.60 1.77 28.13
N ASP A 522 21.11 2.18 26.97
CA ASP A 522 22.23 3.10 26.78
C ASP A 522 21.75 4.56 26.81
N LYS A 523 22.30 5.34 27.75
CA LYS A 523 21.86 6.69 28.08
C LYS A 523 23.05 7.57 28.38
N VAL A 524 22.99 8.83 27.95
CA VAL A 524 24.00 9.85 28.27
C VAL A 524 23.32 11.07 28.90
N THR A 525 24.00 11.71 29.84
CA THR A 525 23.54 12.95 30.45
C THR A 525 24.34 14.12 29.90
N VAL A 526 23.66 15.19 29.48
CA VAL A 526 24.30 16.46 29.09
C VAL A 526 25.01 17.03 30.32
N GLN A 527 26.30 17.28 30.19
CA GLN A 527 27.17 17.85 31.22
C GLN A 527 27.36 19.35 30.97
N ALA A 528 27.75 20.08 32.01
CA ALA A 528 28.36 21.40 31.83
C ALA A 528 29.82 21.23 31.37
N GLY A 529 30.23 21.97 30.35
CA GLY A 529 31.59 21.89 29.77
C GLY A 529 31.62 22.17 28.27
N GLY A 530 32.80 22.13 27.65
CA GLY A 530 32.97 22.42 26.22
C GLY A 530 32.81 23.89 25.86
N THR A 531 33.00 24.22 24.57
CA THR A 531 33.06 25.59 24.04
C THR A 531 31.76 26.38 24.16
N THR A 532 30.63 25.70 24.36
CA THR A 532 29.28 26.29 24.51
C THR A 532 28.73 26.18 25.93
N GLY A 533 29.53 25.69 26.87
CA GLY A 533 29.11 25.39 28.24
C GLY A 533 28.27 24.12 28.40
N LYS A 534 27.96 23.39 27.31
CA LYS A 534 27.23 22.12 27.32
C LYS A 534 27.96 21.06 26.48
N GLN A 535 28.05 19.82 26.97
CA GLN A 535 28.70 18.69 26.28
C GLN A 535 28.04 17.34 26.61
N ILE A 536 28.29 16.29 25.82
CA ILE A 536 28.01 14.89 26.17
C ILE A 536 29.27 14.04 26.00
N THR A 537 29.44 13.03 26.84
CA THR A 537 30.47 11.98 26.65
C THR A 537 29.81 10.72 26.12
N VAL A 538 30.33 10.18 25.02
CA VAL A 538 29.76 9.03 24.31
C VAL A 538 30.85 8.00 24.01
N THR A 539 30.58 6.73 24.29
CA THR A 539 31.43 5.58 23.89
C THR A 539 30.73 4.79 22.78
N VAL A 540 31.30 4.73 21.59
CA VAL A 540 30.76 4.04 20.40
C VAL A 540 31.66 2.87 20.01
N GLY A 541 31.09 1.74 19.59
CA GLY A 541 31.85 0.58 19.13
C GLY A 541 32.32 0.70 17.67
N ALA A 542 33.29 -0.12 17.29
CA ALA A 542 33.68 -0.33 15.89
C ALA A 542 32.46 -0.59 14.97
N ASN A 543 32.44 0.05 13.81
CA ASN A 543 31.37 -0.05 12.79
C ASN A 543 29.94 0.05 13.35
N SER A 544 29.71 0.95 14.31
CA SER A 544 28.39 1.12 14.94
C SER A 544 27.96 2.58 15.07
N ALA A 545 26.64 2.75 15.21
CA ALA A 545 25.98 4.03 15.39
C ALA A 545 25.31 4.15 16.77
N LYS A 546 25.06 5.38 17.20
CA LYS A 546 24.16 5.73 18.30
C LYS A 546 23.30 6.90 17.91
N ILE A 547 22.01 6.84 18.24
CA ILE A 547 21.02 7.87 17.89
C ILE A 547 20.39 8.34 19.21
N TYR A 548 20.81 9.47 19.75
CA TYR A 548 20.36 9.98 21.05
C TYR A 548 19.28 11.03 20.90
N SER A 549 18.14 10.86 21.57
CA SER A 549 17.12 11.92 21.73
C SER A 549 16.58 11.97 23.16
N LYS A 550 15.84 13.03 23.48
CA LYS A 550 15.19 13.21 24.80
C LYS A 550 13.94 12.34 24.95
N THR A 551 13.30 11.98 23.84
CA THR A 551 12.10 11.15 23.81
C THR A 551 12.48 9.70 24.13
N GLN A 552 11.75 9.03 25.01
CA GLN A 552 11.73 7.57 24.95
C GLN A 552 11.05 7.19 23.64
N PRO A 553 11.56 6.21 22.86
CA PRO A 553 10.73 5.63 21.81
C PRO A 553 9.46 5.09 22.47
N VAL A 554 8.32 5.25 21.82
CA VAL A 554 7.07 4.63 22.28
C VAL A 554 7.23 3.14 22.06
N VAL A 555 7.69 2.44 23.09
CA VAL A 555 7.72 0.97 23.10
C VAL A 555 6.27 0.54 23.17
N ASP A 556 5.75 0.08 22.04
CA ASP A 556 4.42 -0.51 22.02
C ASP A 556 4.44 -1.86 22.74
N THR A 557 3.46 -2.01 23.63
CA THR A 557 3.25 -3.19 24.49
C THR A 557 1.77 -3.54 24.59
N GLU A 558 0.92 -2.88 23.81
CA GLU A 558 -0.49 -3.26 23.68
C GLU A 558 -0.58 -4.35 22.61
N ALA A 559 -1.57 -5.23 22.71
CA ALA A 559 -1.78 -6.25 21.70
C ALA A 559 -2.96 -5.83 20.81
N PRO A 560 -2.84 -5.95 19.47
CA PRO A 560 -3.94 -5.76 18.54
C PRO A 560 -5.23 -6.41 19.00
N SER A 561 -6.36 -5.74 18.74
CA SER A 561 -7.68 -6.26 19.08
C SER A 561 -7.92 -7.62 18.43
N VAL A 562 -8.72 -8.48 19.09
CA VAL A 562 -8.96 -9.84 18.61
C VAL A 562 -9.73 -9.82 17.28
N PRO A 563 -9.25 -10.50 16.22
CA PRO A 563 -9.97 -10.57 14.93
C PRO A 563 -11.41 -11.04 15.12
N SER A 564 -12.35 -10.23 14.63
CA SER A 564 -13.79 -10.45 14.80
C SER A 564 -14.44 -10.94 13.51
N ASN A 565 -15.68 -11.42 13.59
CA ASN A 565 -16.46 -11.95 12.45
C ASN A 565 -15.69 -12.99 11.59
N VAL A 566 -14.86 -13.82 12.23
CA VAL A 566 -14.14 -14.88 11.52
C VAL A 566 -15.13 -15.88 10.94
N THR A 567 -15.04 -16.08 9.63
CA THR A 567 -15.89 -16.97 8.83
C THR A 567 -15.00 -17.88 8.00
N ALA A 568 -15.46 -19.11 7.76
CA ALA A 568 -14.78 -20.10 6.94
C ALA A 568 -15.77 -20.64 5.90
N THR A 569 -15.52 -20.33 4.63
CA THR A 569 -16.38 -20.64 3.50
C THR A 569 -15.73 -21.69 2.62
N VAL A 570 -16.43 -22.80 2.38
CA VAL A 570 -16.03 -23.78 1.36
C VAL A 570 -15.96 -23.10 0.00
N GLN A 571 -14.80 -23.16 -0.65
CA GLN A 571 -14.69 -22.86 -2.08
C GLN A 571 -14.89 -24.13 -2.91
N ASN A 572 -14.30 -25.25 -2.48
CA ASN A 572 -14.51 -26.57 -3.08
C ASN A 572 -14.07 -27.69 -2.11
N ALA A 573 -14.10 -28.95 -2.56
CA ALA A 573 -13.74 -30.12 -1.75
C ALA A 573 -12.26 -30.16 -1.27
N SER A 574 -11.40 -29.27 -1.76
CA SER A 574 -9.99 -29.12 -1.36
C SER A 574 -9.57 -27.66 -1.11
N SER A 575 -10.52 -26.75 -0.86
CA SER A 575 -10.22 -25.34 -0.61
C SER A 575 -11.25 -24.66 0.30
N VAL A 576 -10.77 -23.92 1.31
CA VAL A 576 -11.56 -23.08 2.21
C VAL A 576 -11.00 -21.65 2.20
N LEU A 577 -11.86 -20.66 1.98
CA LEU A 577 -11.56 -19.25 2.20
C LEU A 577 -11.95 -18.88 3.65
N VAL A 578 -11.01 -18.35 4.41
CA VAL A 578 -11.23 -17.77 5.73
C VAL A 578 -11.24 -16.25 5.58
N ASN A 579 -12.24 -15.56 6.12
CA ASN A 579 -12.33 -14.09 6.15
C ASN A 579 -12.61 -13.61 7.56
N TRP A 580 -12.20 -12.38 7.90
CA TRP A 580 -12.48 -11.73 9.18
C TRP A 580 -12.67 -10.22 9.01
N THR A 581 -13.07 -9.54 10.08
CA THR A 581 -13.03 -8.08 10.20
C THR A 581 -11.66 -7.66 10.74
N ALA A 582 -11.12 -6.55 10.22
CA ALA A 582 -9.82 -6.03 10.62
C ALA A 582 -9.73 -5.79 12.14
N SER A 583 -8.55 -6.09 12.69
CA SER A 583 -8.17 -5.67 14.02
C SER A 583 -7.75 -4.19 14.02
N THR A 584 -7.75 -3.61 15.22
CA THR A 584 -7.31 -2.24 15.50
C THR A 584 -6.25 -2.29 16.59
N ASP A 585 -5.33 -1.33 16.55
CA ASP A 585 -4.21 -1.25 17.47
C ASP A 585 -3.83 0.22 17.75
N ASN A 586 -3.02 0.49 18.77
CA ASN A 586 -2.61 1.84 19.15
C ASN A 586 -1.53 2.45 18.22
N VAL A 587 -0.74 1.63 17.51
CA VAL A 587 0.33 2.03 16.59
C VAL A 587 0.12 1.47 15.19
N GLY A 588 -0.36 0.24 15.05
CA GLY A 588 -0.76 -0.38 13.77
C GLY A 588 -0.71 -1.92 13.76
N VAL A 589 -1.69 -2.54 13.10
CA VAL A 589 -1.74 -4.00 12.89
C VAL A 589 -0.89 -4.38 11.68
N THR A 590 0.11 -5.23 11.89
CA THR A 590 1.11 -5.70 10.93
C THR A 590 0.65 -6.96 10.20
N GLY A 591 -0.23 -7.76 10.81
CA GLY A 591 -0.90 -8.84 10.11
C GLY A 591 -1.64 -9.80 11.02
N TYR A 592 -1.87 -10.99 10.50
CA TYR A 592 -2.68 -12.03 11.11
C TYR A 592 -2.03 -13.42 11.02
N GLU A 593 -2.15 -14.22 12.07
CA GLU A 593 -1.79 -15.64 12.08
C GLU A 593 -3.06 -16.50 11.95
N ILE A 594 -3.09 -17.40 10.96
CA ILE A 594 -4.25 -18.29 10.72
C ILE A 594 -3.93 -19.69 11.22
N TYR A 595 -4.80 -20.20 12.08
CA TYR A 595 -4.67 -21.51 12.72
C TYR A 595 -5.82 -22.43 12.32
N ARG A 596 -5.50 -23.65 11.91
CA ARG A 596 -6.45 -24.73 11.61
C ARG A 596 -6.32 -25.83 12.65
N ASN A 597 -7.41 -26.15 13.34
CA ASN A 597 -7.46 -27.16 14.41
C ASN A 597 -6.37 -26.93 15.49
N GLY A 598 -6.04 -25.67 15.77
CA GLY A 598 -5.02 -25.26 16.74
C GLY A 598 -3.57 -25.21 16.22
N VAL A 599 -3.31 -25.56 14.95
CA VAL A 599 -1.98 -25.50 14.32
C VAL A 599 -1.92 -24.34 13.34
N LYS A 600 -0.89 -23.49 13.41
CA LYS A 600 -0.69 -22.38 12.45
C LYS A 600 -0.49 -22.95 11.03
N VAL A 601 -1.33 -22.54 10.09
CA VAL A 601 -1.26 -22.95 8.67
C VAL A 601 -0.72 -21.84 7.76
N GLY A 602 -0.78 -20.59 8.20
CA GLY A 602 -0.21 -19.47 7.46
C GLY A 602 -0.28 -18.14 8.21
N THR A 603 0.07 -17.09 7.49
CA THR A 603 -0.19 -15.69 7.83
C THR A 603 -0.90 -15.01 6.68
N SER A 604 -1.56 -13.90 6.97
CA SER A 604 -2.03 -12.93 5.97
C SER A 604 -1.96 -11.54 6.58
N ALA A 605 -1.86 -10.49 5.77
CA ALA A 605 -1.94 -9.10 6.24
C ALA A 605 -3.26 -8.43 5.84
N THR A 606 -3.90 -8.91 4.77
CA THR A 606 -5.31 -8.61 4.49
C THR A 606 -6.20 -9.42 5.41
N THR A 607 -7.50 -9.11 5.44
CA THR A 607 -8.45 -9.79 6.33
C THR A 607 -9.03 -11.09 5.74
N SER A 608 -8.23 -11.78 4.92
CA SER A 608 -8.60 -13.03 4.27
C SER A 608 -7.40 -13.98 4.08
N TYR A 609 -7.68 -15.28 3.97
CA TYR A 609 -6.68 -16.33 3.72
C TYR A 609 -7.34 -17.58 3.10
N THR A 610 -6.77 -18.11 2.02
CA THR A 610 -7.28 -19.32 1.34
C THR A 610 -6.43 -20.54 1.65
N ASP A 611 -7.01 -21.51 2.36
CA ASP A 611 -6.38 -22.79 2.67
C ASP A 611 -6.71 -23.84 1.59
N ASN A 612 -5.76 -24.05 0.70
CA ASN A 612 -5.81 -25.06 -0.37
C ASN A 612 -5.23 -26.43 0.05
N THR A 613 -5.03 -26.67 1.35
CA THR A 613 -4.43 -27.91 1.90
C THR A 613 -5.45 -28.79 2.63
N VAL A 614 -6.74 -28.51 2.49
CA VAL A 614 -7.84 -29.25 3.15
C VAL A 614 -8.22 -30.52 2.39
N ALA A 615 -8.62 -31.55 3.12
CA ALA A 615 -9.16 -32.79 2.57
C ALA A 615 -10.70 -32.73 2.50
N SER A 616 -11.30 -33.45 1.55
CA SER A 616 -12.76 -33.55 1.38
C SER A 616 -13.44 -34.27 2.55
N GLN A 617 -14.73 -34.00 2.80
CA GLN A 617 -15.55 -34.59 3.89
C GLN A 617 -14.94 -34.43 5.30
N THR A 618 -14.12 -33.40 5.50
CA THR A 618 -13.38 -33.18 6.75
C THR A 618 -13.87 -31.91 7.43
N ASN A 619 -14.04 -31.99 8.76
CA ASN A 619 -14.39 -30.85 9.59
C ASN A 619 -13.11 -30.09 9.99
N TYR A 620 -13.15 -28.78 9.83
CA TYR A 620 -12.07 -27.88 10.22
C TYR A 620 -12.59 -26.75 11.10
N SER A 621 -11.75 -26.34 12.04
CA SER A 621 -11.94 -25.21 12.94
C SER A 621 -10.83 -24.20 12.69
N TYR A 622 -11.19 -23.00 12.24
CA TYR A 622 -10.24 -21.92 11.99
C TYR A 622 -10.32 -20.86 13.09
N THR A 623 -9.17 -20.47 13.63
CA THR A 623 -9.02 -19.29 14.49
C THR A 623 -7.92 -18.40 13.94
N VAL A 624 -8.03 -17.09 14.22
CA VAL A 624 -7.12 -16.06 13.74
C VAL A 624 -6.62 -15.26 14.94
N LYS A 625 -5.35 -14.85 14.90
CA LYS A 625 -4.79 -13.79 15.75
C LYS A 625 -4.37 -12.61 14.89
N ALA A 626 -4.34 -11.41 15.46
CA ALA A 626 -3.61 -10.26 14.91
C ALA A 626 -2.25 -10.09 15.61
N PHE A 627 -1.30 -9.48 14.92
CA PHE A 627 0.01 -9.07 15.46
C PHE A 627 0.45 -7.70 14.92
N ASP A 628 1.31 -7.03 15.67
CA ASP A 628 1.92 -5.72 15.37
C ASP A 628 3.42 -5.83 15.05
N ALA A 629 4.08 -4.69 14.84
CA ALA A 629 5.50 -4.59 14.49
C ALA A 629 6.45 -4.68 15.70
N ALA A 630 5.94 -4.52 16.93
CA ALA A 630 6.68 -4.80 18.16
C ALA A 630 6.68 -6.29 18.52
N GLY A 631 5.75 -7.06 17.94
CA GLY A 631 5.59 -8.50 18.11
C GLY A 631 4.56 -8.89 19.17
N ASN A 632 3.69 -7.99 19.62
CA ASN A 632 2.58 -8.40 20.49
C ASN A 632 1.52 -9.16 19.66
N LEU A 633 0.77 -10.03 20.33
CA LEU A 633 -0.15 -10.98 19.70
C LEU A 633 -1.51 -10.93 20.39
N SER A 634 -2.57 -10.80 19.60
CA SER A 634 -3.93 -10.88 20.12
C SER A 634 -4.22 -12.26 20.74
N ALA A 635 -5.26 -12.32 21.57
CA ALA A 635 -5.91 -13.60 21.85
C ALA A 635 -6.50 -14.20 20.56
N PHE A 636 -6.75 -15.51 20.55
CA PHE A 636 -7.43 -16.15 19.43
C PHE A 636 -8.85 -15.61 19.24
N SER A 637 -9.26 -15.48 17.98
CA SER A 637 -10.65 -15.24 17.60
C SER A 637 -11.61 -16.33 18.09
N ALA A 638 -12.92 -16.05 17.97
CA ALA A 638 -13.92 -17.10 17.90
C ALA A 638 -13.59 -18.08 16.75
N ALA A 639 -13.94 -19.35 16.92
CA ALA A 639 -13.64 -20.40 15.96
C ALA A 639 -14.68 -20.46 14.83
N ALA A 640 -14.23 -20.32 13.58
CA ALA A 640 -15.04 -20.56 12.39
C ALA A 640 -15.02 -22.05 12.05
N LEU A 641 -16.17 -22.72 12.14
CA LEU A 641 -16.31 -24.14 11.80
C LEU A 641 -16.76 -24.32 10.35
N VAL A 642 -16.14 -25.26 9.64
CA VAL A 642 -16.48 -25.59 8.25
C VAL A 642 -16.33 -27.09 7.98
N THR A 643 -17.20 -27.64 7.13
CA THR A 643 -17.12 -29.02 6.64
C THR A 643 -16.89 -28.98 5.14
N THR A 644 -15.77 -29.54 4.66
CA THR A 644 -15.56 -29.66 3.21
C THR A 644 -16.53 -30.68 2.60
N PRO A 645 -17.05 -30.44 1.39
CA PRO A 645 -17.97 -31.36 0.74
C PRO A 645 -17.29 -32.66 0.30
N ALA A 646 -18.07 -33.62 -0.18
CA ALA A 646 -17.55 -34.79 -0.88
C ALA A 646 -16.73 -34.36 -2.10
N GLY A 647 -15.55 -34.96 -2.26
CA GLY A 647 -14.74 -34.79 -3.46
C GLY A 647 -15.38 -35.50 -4.65
N ASN A 648 -15.05 -35.01 -5.85
CA ASN A 648 -15.35 -35.67 -7.09
C ASN A 648 -14.71 -37.07 -7.10
N ASN A 649 -15.46 -38.08 -7.53
CA ASN A 649 -14.98 -39.46 -7.59
C ASN A 649 -14.98 -39.97 -9.02
N VAL A 650 -13.96 -40.74 -9.36
CA VAL A 650 -13.84 -41.49 -10.63
C VAL A 650 -13.80 -42.97 -10.29
N THR A 651 -14.78 -43.74 -10.77
CA THR A 651 -14.80 -45.21 -10.61
C THR A 651 -14.48 -45.86 -11.94
N ILE A 652 -13.39 -46.62 -12.01
CA ILE A 652 -12.89 -47.25 -13.23
C ILE A 652 -13.01 -48.77 -13.12
N TYR A 653 -13.76 -49.37 -14.03
CA TYR A 653 -13.76 -50.81 -14.29
C TYR A 653 -12.79 -51.11 -15.43
N TYR A 654 -11.61 -51.63 -15.10
CA TYR A 654 -10.61 -52.08 -16.06
C TYR A 654 -10.94 -53.51 -16.50
N LYS A 655 -11.25 -53.74 -17.78
CA LYS A 655 -11.42 -55.11 -18.31
C LYS A 655 -10.08 -55.83 -18.29
N GLN A 656 -10.03 -57.07 -17.80
CA GLN A 656 -8.79 -57.79 -17.53
C GLN A 656 -7.91 -58.03 -18.77
N GLY A 657 -6.92 -57.14 -18.95
CA GLY A 657 -5.70 -57.36 -19.76
C GLY A 657 -4.51 -57.85 -18.92
N TYR A 658 -4.54 -57.62 -17.60
CA TYR A 658 -3.57 -58.12 -16.62
C TYR A 658 -4.31 -58.78 -15.44
N THR A 659 -3.69 -59.77 -14.80
CA THR A 659 -4.26 -60.49 -13.65
C THR A 659 -4.53 -59.57 -12.44
N THR A 660 -3.56 -58.69 -12.17
CA THR A 660 -3.68 -57.58 -11.20
C THR A 660 -3.15 -56.31 -11.88
N PRO A 661 -4.02 -55.50 -12.49
CA PRO A 661 -3.63 -54.23 -13.07
C PRO A 661 -3.40 -53.20 -11.96
N TYR A 662 -2.37 -52.38 -12.12
CA TYR A 662 -2.11 -51.20 -11.31
C TYR A 662 -2.54 -49.96 -12.10
N ILE A 663 -3.10 -48.97 -11.42
CA ILE A 663 -3.38 -47.64 -11.96
C ILE A 663 -2.40 -46.63 -11.36
N HIS A 664 -1.58 -46.05 -12.22
CA HIS A 664 -0.75 -44.89 -11.95
C HIS A 664 -1.54 -43.66 -12.39
N TYR A 665 -1.75 -42.67 -11.52
CA TYR A 665 -2.68 -41.58 -11.81
C TYR A 665 -2.31 -40.25 -11.17
N ARG A 666 -2.95 -39.18 -11.68
CA ARG A 666 -3.14 -37.88 -11.01
C ARG A 666 -4.55 -37.35 -11.25
N PRO A 667 -5.15 -36.57 -10.33
CA PRO A 667 -6.12 -35.55 -10.72
C PRO A 667 -5.49 -34.63 -11.78
N VAL A 668 -6.25 -34.16 -12.77
CA VAL A 668 -5.70 -33.19 -13.77
C VAL A 668 -5.15 -31.96 -13.04
N GLY A 669 -3.92 -31.57 -13.37
CA GLY A 669 -3.17 -30.50 -12.68
C GLY A 669 -2.48 -30.93 -11.38
N GLY A 670 -2.71 -32.14 -10.88
CA GLY A 670 -2.10 -32.68 -9.66
C GLY A 670 -0.77 -33.42 -9.87
N THR A 671 -0.24 -33.98 -8.78
CA THR A 671 0.94 -34.85 -8.78
C THR A 671 0.57 -36.31 -9.08
N TRP A 672 1.48 -37.02 -9.75
CA TRP A 672 1.33 -38.46 -10.01
C TRP A 672 1.61 -39.29 -8.77
N THR A 673 0.84 -40.36 -8.57
CA THR A 673 1.19 -41.47 -7.68
C THR A 673 2.59 -42.02 -8.01
N ALA A 674 3.39 -42.44 -7.03
CA ALA A 674 4.64 -43.14 -7.33
C ALA A 674 4.37 -44.43 -8.14
N ALA A 675 5.18 -44.71 -9.17
CA ALA A 675 5.04 -45.95 -9.97
C ALA A 675 5.36 -47.19 -9.11
N PRO A 676 4.65 -48.33 -9.27
CA PRO A 676 3.66 -48.64 -10.33
C PRO A 676 2.25 -48.06 -10.10
N GLY A 677 2.00 -47.29 -9.05
CA GLY A 677 0.69 -46.78 -8.70
C GLY A 677 -0.08 -47.73 -7.77
N VAL A 678 -1.41 -47.67 -7.81
CA VAL A 678 -2.31 -48.39 -6.90
C VAL A 678 -2.85 -49.65 -7.56
N ALA A 679 -2.75 -50.81 -6.90
CA ALA A 679 -3.32 -52.06 -7.39
C ALA A 679 -4.86 -51.98 -7.45
N MET A 680 -5.45 -52.36 -8.58
CA MET A 680 -6.91 -52.44 -8.75
C MET A 680 -7.41 -53.85 -8.35
N PRO A 681 -8.21 -54.01 -7.28
CA PRO A 681 -8.80 -55.30 -6.91
C PRO A 681 -9.80 -55.79 -7.96
N ALA A 682 -10.15 -57.07 -7.92
CA ALA A 682 -11.19 -57.65 -8.77
C ALA A 682 -12.55 -56.96 -8.56
N ALA A 683 -13.30 -56.75 -9.63
CA ALA A 683 -14.62 -56.14 -9.61
C ALA A 683 -15.72 -57.16 -9.28
N GLU A 684 -16.90 -56.67 -8.90
CA GLU A 684 -18.12 -57.48 -8.78
C GLU A 684 -18.62 -58.05 -10.12
N VAL A 685 -18.14 -57.52 -11.25
CA VAL A 685 -18.40 -58.07 -12.59
C VAL A 685 -17.22 -58.92 -13.03
N SER A 686 -17.47 -60.20 -13.30
CA SER A 686 -16.45 -61.15 -13.77
C SER A 686 -15.72 -60.65 -15.02
N GLY A 687 -14.39 -60.78 -15.05
CA GLY A 687 -13.53 -60.29 -16.13
C GLY A 687 -13.11 -58.81 -16.01
N TYR A 688 -13.39 -58.15 -14.87
CA TYR A 688 -12.99 -56.77 -14.61
C TYR A 688 -12.27 -56.62 -13.25
N ASN A 689 -11.46 -55.57 -13.14
CA ASN A 689 -10.91 -55.04 -11.89
C ASN A 689 -11.49 -53.62 -11.68
N LYS A 690 -11.66 -53.20 -10.44
CA LYS A 690 -12.37 -51.95 -10.09
C LYS A 690 -11.59 -51.13 -9.08
N ILE A 691 -11.57 -49.82 -9.28
CA ILE A 691 -11.10 -48.85 -8.28
C ILE A 691 -12.01 -47.62 -8.29
N THR A 692 -12.17 -46.98 -7.13
CA THR A 692 -12.77 -45.65 -7.02
C THR A 692 -11.72 -44.72 -6.43
N ILE A 693 -11.45 -43.63 -7.14
CA ILE A 693 -10.46 -42.62 -6.76
C ILE A 693 -11.19 -41.30 -6.50
N ASN A 694 -11.00 -40.74 -5.32
CA ASN A 694 -11.41 -39.36 -5.01
C ASN A 694 -10.34 -38.41 -5.58
N ILE A 695 -10.76 -37.50 -6.46
CA ILE A 695 -9.92 -36.51 -7.13
C ILE A 695 -10.10 -35.09 -6.58
N GLY A 696 -10.70 -34.96 -5.39
CA GLY A 696 -10.87 -33.69 -4.70
C GLY A 696 -11.82 -32.77 -5.46
N SER A 697 -11.34 -31.60 -5.86
CA SER A 697 -12.09 -30.62 -6.66
C SER A 697 -11.96 -30.81 -8.17
N ALA A 698 -10.99 -31.59 -8.65
CA ALA A 698 -10.76 -31.80 -10.08
C ALA A 698 -11.98 -32.48 -10.75
N THR A 699 -12.22 -32.15 -12.02
CA THR A 699 -13.31 -32.74 -12.83
C THR A 699 -12.87 -33.96 -13.64
N GLN A 700 -11.55 -34.21 -13.71
CA GLN A 700 -10.94 -35.28 -14.49
C GLN A 700 -9.74 -35.91 -13.77
N LEU A 701 -9.50 -37.18 -14.06
CA LEU A 701 -8.34 -37.99 -13.67
C LEU A 701 -7.52 -38.30 -14.93
N GLU A 702 -6.22 -38.04 -14.90
CA GLU A 702 -5.25 -38.66 -15.82
C GLU A 702 -4.74 -39.98 -15.23
N ALA A 703 -4.66 -41.02 -16.04
CA ALA A 703 -4.15 -42.32 -15.61
C ALA A 703 -3.41 -43.09 -16.72
N ALA A 704 -2.52 -43.98 -16.30
CA ALA A 704 -1.94 -45.04 -17.11
C ALA A 704 -2.01 -46.36 -16.32
N PHE A 705 -2.18 -47.48 -17.01
CA PHE A 705 -2.27 -48.80 -16.38
C PHE A 705 -0.97 -49.57 -16.57
N ASN A 706 -0.65 -50.49 -15.67
CA ASN A 706 0.49 -51.40 -15.83
C ASN A 706 0.29 -52.70 -15.06
N ASN A 707 1.21 -53.66 -15.23
CA ASN A 707 1.19 -54.97 -14.58
C ASN A 707 1.94 -55.05 -13.23
N GLY A 708 2.40 -53.93 -12.68
CA GLY A 708 3.23 -53.88 -11.47
C GLY A 708 4.71 -54.19 -11.69
N SER A 709 5.12 -54.61 -12.90
CA SER A 709 6.50 -55.01 -13.23
C SER A 709 7.06 -54.33 -14.50
N GLY A 710 6.51 -53.16 -14.85
CA GLY A 710 7.06 -52.28 -15.89
C GLY A 710 6.51 -52.46 -17.30
N THR A 711 5.52 -53.33 -17.52
CA THR A 711 4.74 -53.34 -18.77
C THR A 711 3.54 -52.40 -18.63
N TRP A 712 3.48 -51.38 -19.49
CA TRP A 712 2.49 -50.31 -19.43
C TRP A 712 1.43 -50.41 -20.53
N ASP A 713 0.21 -50.03 -20.18
CA ASP A 713 -0.92 -49.76 -21.06
C ASP A 713 -1.25 -48.26 -20.96
N SER A 714 -0.88 -47.52 -22.00
CA SER A 714 -0.79 -46.04 -22.00
C SER A 714 -1.04 -45.47 -23.40
N ASN A 715 -2.11 -45.88 -24.06
CA ASN A 715 -2.68 -45.27 -25.28
C ASN A 715 -1.67 -44.94 -26.41
N GLY A 716 -0.64 -45.77 -26.60
CA GLY A 716 0.42 -45.51 -27.58
C GLY A 716 1.45 -44.44 -27.18
N GLY A 717 1.59 -44.15 -25.88
CA GLY A 717 2.48 -43.13 -25.31
C GLY A 717 1.75 -41.91 -24.73
N SER A 718 0.45 -42.00 -24.46
CA SER A 718 -0.39 -40.91 -23.94
C SER A 718 -1.26 -41.37 -22.76
N ASN A 719 -1.55 -40.45 -21.83
CA ASN A 719 -2.37 -40.77 -20.66
C ASN A 719 -3.86 -40.89 -21.01
N TYR A 720 -4.58 -41.74 -20.30
CA TYR A 720 -6.04 -41.84 -20.35
C TYR A 720 -6.68 -40.75 -19.49
N LEU A 721 -7.73 -40.11 -20.00
CA LEU A 721 -8.54 -39.13 -19.28
C LEU A 721 -9.90 -39.72 -18.91
N PHE A 722 -10.27 -39.62 -17.63
CA PHE A 722 -11.56 -40.04 -17.10
C PHE A 722 -12.25 -38.87 -16.40
N GLY A 723 -13.47 -38.52 -16.79
CA GLY A 723 -14.28 -37.53 -16.08
C GLY A 723 -14.80 -38.04 -14.73
N THR A 724 -15.53 -37.21 -13.99
CA THR A 724 -16.25 -37.66 -12.79
C THR A 724 -17.26 -38.79 -13.11
N GLY A 725 -17.57 -39.62 -12.12
CA GLY A 725 -18.52 -40.73 -12.23
C GLY A 725 -17.87 -42.07 -12.61
N THR A 726 -18.66 -42.95 -13.21
CA THR A 726 -18.27 -44.35 -13.47
C THR A 726 -17.92 -44.58 -14.94
N TRP A 727 -16.82 -45.31 -15.17
CA TRP A 727 -16.28 -45.62 -16.48
C TRP A 727 -15.89 -47.09 -16.59
N THR A 728 -16.01 -47.62 -17.80
CA THR A 728 -15.46 -48.92 -18.21
C THR A 728 -14.32 -48.68 -19.19
N TYR A 729 -13.13 -49.16 -18.86
CA TYR A 729 -11.96 -49.20 -19.73
C TYR A 729 -11.77 -50.61 -20.30
N THR A 730 -11.27 -50.71 -21.53
CA THR A 730 -10.85 -51.98 -22.13
C THR A 730 -9.44 -51.84 -22.75
N PRO A 731 -8.56 -52.87 -22.64
CA PRO A 731 -7.15 -52.85 -23.12
C PRO A 731 -6.89 -52.63 -24.62
N THR A 732 -7.86 -52.11 -25.36
CA THR A 732 -7.73 -51.59 -26.73
C THR A 732 -7.91 -50.06 -26.76
N GLY A 733 -7.66 -49.37 -25.63
CA GLY A 733 -7.79 -47.93 -25.48
C GLY A 733 -9.23 -47.40 -25.32
N ASN A 734 -10.25 -48.24 -25.50
CA ASN A 734 -11.64 -47.79 -25.50
C ASN A 734 -12.15 -47.51 -24.07
N ILE A 735 -12.47 -46.24 -23.80
CA ILE A 735 -13.14 -45.74 -22.60
C ILE A 735 -14.63 -45.56 -22.89
N LYS A 736 -15.52 -46.03 -22.02
CA LYS A 736 -16.96 -45.84 -22.11
C LYS A 736 -17.55 -45.41 -20.75
N SER A 737 -18.49 -44.47 -20.75
CA SER A 737 -19.22 -44.08 -19.54
C SER A 737 -20.18 -45.19 -19.08
N GLY A 738 -20.34 -45.31 -17.77
CA GLY A 738 -21.07 -46.39 -17.10
C GLY A 738 -20.18 -47.58 -16.72
N GLY A 739 -20.65 -48.38 -15.76
CA GLY A 739 -20.03 -49.66 -15.42
C GLY A 739 -20.39 -50.76 -16.44
N PRO A 740 -19.74 -51.94 -16.39
CA PRO A 740 -20.04 -53.05 -17.29
C PRO A 740 -21.47 -53.55 -17.08
N VAL A 741 -22.25 -53.60 -18.16
CA VAL A 741 -23.63 -54.12 -18.12
C VAL A 741 -23.66 -55.63 -18.38
N THR A 742 -24.19 -56.39 -17.42
CA THR A 742 -24.54 -57.80 -17.62
C THR A 742 -25.80 -57.90 -18.49
N PRO A 743 -25.83 -58.73 -19.56
CA PRO A 743 -27.04 -58.91 -20.36
C PRO A 743 -28.16 -59.57 -19.55
N THR A 744 -29.23 -58.81 -19.27
CA THR A 744 -30.48 -59.29 -18.67
C THR A 744 -31.58 -59.29 -19.74
N ALA A 745 -32.52 -60.24 -19.66
CA ALA A 745 -33.45 -60.55 -20.74
C ALA A 745 -34.45 -59.43 -21.10
N THR A 746 -34.85 -59.43 -22.38
CA THR A 746 -35.79 -58.52 -23.06
C THR A 746 -37.18 -58.48 -22.38
N PRO A 747 -37.88 -57.31 -22.33
CA PRO A 747 -39.02 -57.11 -21.42
C PRO A 747 -40.41 -57.36 -22.03
N THR A 748 -41.42 -57.42 -21.15
CA THR A 748 -42.86 -57.37 -21.47
C THR A 748 -43.49 -56.15 -20.78
N ALA A 749 -44.44 -55.47 -21.44
CA ALA A 749 -44.99 -54.19 -21.00
C ALA A 749 -46.47 -54.26 -20.55
N THR A 750 -46.83 -53.47 -19.54
CA THR A 750 -48.22 -53.08 -19.21
C THR A 750 -48.25 -51.65 -18.63
N PRO A 751 -48.92 -50.68 -19.26
CA PRO A 751 -49.18 -49.37 -18.69
C PRO A 751 -50.63 -49.23 -18.18
N THR A 752 -50.85 -48.51 -17.08
CA THR A 752 -52.18 -48.05 -16.64
C THR A 752 -52.12 -46.67 -15.99
N THR A 753 -53.23 -45.94 -16.05
CA THR A 753 -53.37 -44.51 -15.72
C THR A 753 -54.43 -44.29 -14.61
N THR A 754 -54.40 -43.13 -13.92
CA THR A 754 -55.57 -42.29 -13.52
C THR A 754 -55.12 -41.15 -12.55
N PRO A 755 -55.63 -39.89 -12.66
CA PRO A 755 -55.16 -38.76 -11.81
C PRO A 755 -56.25 -38.00 -10.99
N THR A 756 -55.89 -37.56 -9.76
CA THR A 756 -56.44 -36.40 -8.97
C THR A 756 -57.98 -36.43 -8.65
N PRO A 757 -58.70 -35.39 -8.09
CA PRO A 757 -58.34 -34.05 -7.51
C PRO A 757 -59.08 -33.57 -6.20
N THR A 758 -58.74 -32.33 -5.76
CA THR A 758 -59.60 -31.29 -5.07
C THR A 758 -59.78 -31.27 -3.51
N PRO A 759 -60.25 -30.15 -2.87
CA PRO A 759 -59.74 -29.66 -1.56
C PRO A 759 -60.85 -29.33 -0.51
N THR A 760 -60.58 -28.49 0.52
CA THR A 760 -61.55 -27.59 1.24
C THR A 760 -60.80 -26.51 2.08
N ALA A 761 -61.50 -25.49 2.59
CA ALA A 761 -60.97 -24.21 3.11
C ALA A 761 -61.05 -23.97 4.64
N THR A 762 -60.48 -22.82 5.06
CA THR A 762 -60.55 -22.08 6.35
C THR A 762 -61.98 -21.48 6.64
N PRO A 763 -62.32 -20.73 7.74
CA PRO A 763 -61.47 -20.05 8.76
C PRO A 763 -61.97 -19.96 10.26
N THR A 764 -61.16 -19.32 11.12
CA THR A 764 -61.45 -18.48 12.35
C THR A 764 -62.13 -19.03 13.64
N ALA A 765 -61.48 -18.85 14.81
CA ALA A 765 -62.01 -18.19 16.03
C ALA A 765 -61.02 -18.18 17.24
N THR A 766 -61.08 -17.14 18.10
CA THR A 766 -60.33 -16.99 19.38
C THR A 766 -61.22 -16.29 20.41
N PRO A 767 -61.19 -16.64 21.73
CA PRO A 767 -60.63 -15.67 22.72
C PRO A 767 -60.04 -16.23 24.05
N THR A 768 -58.93 -15.61 24.49
CA THR A 768 -58.60 -15.13 25.87
C THR A 768 -58.75 -16.00 27.15
N ALA A 769 -57.64 -16.20 27.91
CA ALA A 769 -57.46 -15.85 29.36
C ALA A 769 -56.21 -16.49 30.03
N THR A 770 -55.70 -15.92 31.15
CA THR A 770 -54.52 -16.41 31.92
C THR A 770 -54.60 -16.06 33.42
N PRO A 771 -54.17 -16.95 34.33
CA PRO A 771 -53.30 -16.62 35.49
C PRO A 771 -52.19 -17.68 35.76
N THR A 772 -51.08 -17.53 36.53
CA THR A 772 -50.57 -16.58 37.56
C THR A 772 -50.93 -16.94 39.02
N ALA A 773 -50.03 -17.15 40.00
CA ALA A 773 -48.55 -17.33 40.03
C ALA A 773 -48.03 -17.93 41.38
N THR A 774 -46.71 -18.10 41.50
CA THR A 774 -45.76 -18.30 42.65
C THR A 774 -46.23 -18.36 44.13
N PRO A 775 -45.56 -19.19 44.97
CA PRO A 775 -45.43 -18.98 46.42
C PRO A 775 -43.97 -18.93 46.98
N THR A 776 -43.81 -18.50 48.24
CA THR A 776 -42.54 -18.21 48.97
C THR A 776 -42.43 -19.02 50.30
N ALA A 777 -41.59 -18.80 51.35
CA ALA A 777 -40.90 -17.60 51.89
C ALA A 777 -39.66 -17.91 52.82
N THR A 778 -39.22 -16.86 53.53
CA THR A 778 -38.05 -16.62 54.43
C THR A 778 -38.04 -17.36 55.79
N PRO A 779 -36.89 -17.39 56.52
CA PRO A 779 -36.86 -16.93 57.94
C PRO A 779 -35.59 -16.14 58.37
N THR A 780 -35.56 -15.64 59.63
CA THR A 780 -34.65 -14.58 60.17
C THR A 780 -34.59 -14.61 61.73
N ALA A 781 -33.67 -14.01 62.50
CA ALA A 781 -32.40 -13.26 62.30
C ALA A 781 -31.58 -13.07 63.62
N THR A 782 -30.34 -12.54 63.52
CA THR A 782 -29.55 -11.81 64.58
C THR A 782 -28.96 -12.67 65.76
N PRO A 783 -28.07 -12.15 66.67
CA PRO A 783 -26.58 -12.16 66.55
C PRO A 783 -25.77 -12.83 67.72
N THR A 784 -24.41 -12.75 67.65
CA THR A 784 -23.41 -12.43 68.74
C THR A 784 -22.28 -13.47 69.05
N ALA A 785 -21.07 -12.93 69.35
CA ALA A 785 -19.97 -13.46 70.20
C ALA A 785 -18.80 -14.33 69.63
N THR A 786 -17.57 -13.94 70.05
CA THR A 786 -16.24 -14.58 69.87
C THR A 786 -15.78 -15.28 71.19
N PRO A 787 -14.73 -16.17 71.25
CA PRO A 787 -13.29 -15.79 71.11
C PRO A 787 -12.29 -16.87 70.56
N THR A 788 -11.00 -16.50 70.46
CA THR A 788 -9.80 -17.26 69.97
C THR A 788 -9.02 -17.99 71.09
N PRO A 789 -8.10 -18.98 70.85
CA PRO A 789 -6.72 -18.83 70.27
C PRO A 789 -6.37 -19.89 69.16
N THR A 790 -5.37 -19.81 68.25
CA THR A 790 -3.93 -19.38 68.22
C THR A 790 -2.93 -20.46 68.70
N PRO A 791 -1.76 -20.78 68.05
CA PRO A 791 -1.22 -20.53 66.67
C PRO A 791 -0.81 -21.85 65.92
N THR A 792 -0.21 -21.87 64.71
CA THR A 792 1.28 -21.84 64.47
C THR A 792 1.66 -21.97 62.97
N ALA A 793 2.67 -21.19 62.53
CA ALA A 793 3.54 -21.30 61.33
C ALA A 793 3.00 -21.05 59.88
N THR A 794 3.81 -20.28 59.14
CA THR A 794 3.74 -19.79 57.74
C THR A 794 4.89 -20.40 56.90
N PRO A 795 5.14 -20.03 55.60
CA PRO A 795 4.34 -19.32 54.56
C PRO A 795 4.25 -20.23 53.28
N THR A 796 4.08 -19.84 51.99
CA THR A 796 3.94 -18.55 51.24
C THR A 796 3.21 -18.81 49.91
N VAL A 797 2.26 -17.96 49.49
CA VAL A 797 2.11 -17.25 48.17
C VAL A 797 0.72 -16.61 48.07
N THR A 798 0.60 -15.49 47.35
CA THR A 798 -0.66 -14.74 47.17
C THR A 798 -1.11 -14.78 45.71
N PRO A 799 -2.34 -15.23 45.40
CA PRO A 799 -2.93 -15.05 44.07
C PRO A 799 -3.51 -13.63 43.93
N THR A 800 -3.06 -12.88 42.93
CA THR A 800 -3.62 -11.56 42.59
C THR A 800 -4.91 -11.73 41.78
N VAL A 801 -5.99 -11.08 42.22
CA VAL A 801 -7.25 -11.02 41.46
C VAL A 801 -7.21 -9.92 40.40
N THR A 802 -7.02 -10.31 39.14
CA THR A 802 -7.30 -9.43 37.99
C THR A 802 -8.82 -9.23 37.87
N PRO A 803 -9.33 -8.00 37.71
CA PRO A 803 -10.76 -7.77 37.56
C PRO A 803 -11.30 -8.41 36.27
N THR A 804 -12.43 -9.10 36.39
CA THR A 804 -13.16 -9.70 35.25
C THR A 804 -13.56 -8.63 34.24
N ALA A 805 -13.45 -8.95 32.95
CA ALA A 805 -13.84 -8.06 31.87
C ALA A 805 -15.29 -7.54 32.03
N THR A 806 -15.45 -6.22 31.99
CA THR A 806 -16.76 -5.55 31.91
C THR A 806 -17.42 -5.88 30.57
N PRO A 807 -18.74 -6.16 30.51
CA PRO A 807 -19.44 -6.33 29.23
C PRO A 807 -19.33 -5.05 28.38
N VAL A 808 -19.42 -5.20 27.06
CA VAL A 808 -19.29 -4.10 26.08
C VAL A 808 -20.19 -2.93 26.48
N GLY A 809 -19.56 -1.85 26.92
CA GLY A 809 -20.23 -0.77 27.66
C GLY A 809 -21.07 0.12 26.75
N ASN A 810 -22.26 0.50 27.24
CA ASN A 810 -22.96 1.66 26.71
C ASN A 810 -22.00 2.86 26.80
N SER A 811 -21.75 3.53 25.68
CA SER A 811 -20.67 4.50 25.56
C SER A 811 -21.04 5.62 24.58
N VAL A 812 -20.30 6.74 24.66
CA VAL A 812 -20.49 7.90 23.80
C VAL A 812 -19.15 8.39 23.26
N THR A 813 -19.06 8.55 21.95
CA THR A 813 -17.87 9.06 21.24
C THR A 813 -18.16 10.48 20.76
N ILE A 814 -17.40 11.46 21.21
CA ILE A 814 -17.63 12.88 20.90
C ILE A 814 -16.44 13.46 20.16
N TYR A 815 -16.66 13.85 18.90
CA TYR A 815 -15.69 14.56 18.07
C TYR A 815 -15.89 16.08 18.17
N TYR A 816 -14.98 16.77 18.84
CA TYR A 816 -15.05 18.22 19.11
C TYR A 816 -14.08 19.02 18.23
N LYS A 817 -14.60 20.05 17.56
CA LYS A 817 -13.83 21.01 16.75
C LYS A 817 -14.19 22.45 17.15
N ASN A 818 -13.24 23.10 17.80
CA ASN A 818 -13.27 24.51 18.17
C ASN A 818 -11.88 25.09 17.90
N THR A 819 -11.78 26.01 16.94
CA THR A 819 -10.49 26.53 16.42
C THR A 819 -9.78 27.49 17.38
N ALA A 820 -10.46 27.98 18.42
CA ALA A 820 -9.85 28.80 19.47
C ALA A 820 -9.10 27.97 20.53
N PHE A 821 -9.33 26.65 20.59
CA PHE A 821 -8.82 25.77 21.66
C PHE A 821 -7.67 24.89 21.15
N THR A 822 -6.42 25.31 21.37
CA THR A 822 -5.22 24.54 21.00
C THR A 822 -5.18 23.18 21.72
N ASN A 823 -5.44 23.17 23.03
CA ASN A 823 -5.76 21.96 23.81
C ASN A 823 -7.27 21.94 24.10
N SER A 824 -7.87 20.76 24.19
CA SER A 824 -9.30 20.60 24.52
C SER A 824 -9.50 19.52 25.57
N TYR A 825 -10.32 19.81 26.57
CA TYR A 825 -10.73 18.90 27.63
C TYR A 825 -12.25 18.81 27.68
N ILE A 826 -12.78 17.63 28.01
CA ILE A 826 -14.19 17.39 28.27
C ILE A 826 -14.42 17.18 29.77
N HIS A 827 -15.16 18.10 30.38
CA HIS A 827 -15.57 18.06 31.78
C HIS A 827 -17.04 17.67 31.84
N TYR A 828 -17.36 16.53 32.45
CA TYR A 828 -18.67 15.91 32.29
C TYR A 828 -19.20 15.26 33.58
N LYS A 829 -20.50 14.97 33.56
CA LYS A 829 -21.17 14.06 34.50
C LYS A 829 -22.09 13.11 33.72
N LEU A 830 -22.22 11.86 34.16
CA LEU A 830 -23.17 10.92 33.57
C LEU A 830 -24.62 11.28 33.93
N ASP A 831 -25.57 10.90 33.09
CA ASP A 831 -27.00 11.10 33.39
C ASP A 831 -27.42 10.35 34.66
N GLY A 832 -28.24 11.01 35.49
CA GLY A 832 -28.56 10.55 36.85
C GLY A 832 -27.49 10.87 37.90
N SER A 833 -26.26 11.23 37.52
CA SER A 833 -25.22 11.68 38.46
C SER A 833 -25.36 13.15 38.82
N THR A 834 -24.94 13.48 40.05
CA THR A 834 -24.66 14.84 40.53
C THR A 834 -23.16 15.18 40.52
N VAL A 835 -22.28 14.17 40.36
CA VAL A 835 -20.82 14.30 40.42
C VAL A 835 -20.26 14.55 39.02
N TRP A 836 -19.49 15.62 38.88
CA TRP A 836 -18.70 15.96 37.69
C TRP A 836 -17.26 15.43 37.81
N THR A 837 -16.58 15.22 36.68
CA THR A 837 -15.13 14.96 36.64
C THR A 837 -14.33 16.16 37.18
N THR A 838 -13.15 15.93 37.76
CA THR A 838 -12.31 17.03 38.29
C THR A 838 -11.82 17.94 37.16
N SER A 839 -12.10 19.25 37.23
CA SER A 839 -11.62 20.26 36.26
C SER A 839 -10.10 20.18 36.08
N PRO A 840 -9.55 20.23 34.85
CA PRO A 840 -10.21 20.56 33.58
C PRO A 840 -11.03 19.43 32.94
N GLY A 841 -11.10 18.24 33.54
CA GLY A 841 -11.74 17.06 32.95
C GLY A 841 -10.75 16.22 32.13
N GLU A 842 -11.29 15.38 31.26
CA GLU A 842 -10.55 14.42 30.46
C GLU A 842 -9.98 15.08 29.20
N GLN A 843 -8.70 14.83 28.86
CA GLN A 843 -8.08 15.45 27.68
C GLN A 843 -8.54 14.74 26.40
N MET A 844 -9.11 15.50 25.47
CA MET A 844 -9.52 14.98 24.17
C MET A 844 -8.29 14.79 23.27
N GLN A 845 -8.19 13.62 22.65
CA GLN A 845 -7.06 13.24 21.79
C GLN A 845 -7.26 13.76 20.36
N ALA A 846 -6.20 13.84 19.57
CA ALA A 846 -6.36 14.09 18.13
C ALA A 846 -7.15 12.94 17.48
N SER A 847 -7.98 13.25 16.47
CA SER A 847 -8.74 12.25 15.72
C SER A 847 -8.27 12.17 14.27
N SER A 848 -8.70 11.12 13.56
CA SER A 848 -8.51 10.95 12.11
C SER A 848 -9.16 12.08 11.28
N TYR A 849 -10.17 12.77 11.81
CA TYR A 849 -10.85 13.86 11.13
C TYR A 849 -10.13 15.19 11.34
N SER A 850 -9.70 15.82 10.25
CA SER A 850 -8.84 17.02 10.30
C SER A 850 -9.47 18.18 11.09
N GLY A 851 -8.75 18.61 12.13
CA GLY A 851 -9.16 19.66 13.06
C GLY A 851 -10.12 19.20 14.18
N TYR A 852 -10.54 17.94 14.22
CA TYR A 852 -11.35 17.37 15.30
C TYR A 852 -10.50 16.64 16.34
N LYS A 853 -10.94 16.70 17.59
CA LYS A 853 -10.41 15.92 18.72
C LYS A 853 -11.49 14.99 19.26
N ALA A 854 -11.15 13.79 19.68
CA ALA A 854 -12.10 12.78 20.15
C ALA A 854 -11.94 12.47 21.64
N ALA A 855 -13.04 12.06 22.28
CA ALA A 855 -13.05 11.34 23.55
C ALA A 855 -14.19 10.31 23.54
N THR A 856 -13.96 9.14 24.15
CA THR A 856 -14.91 8.02 24.17
C THR A 856 -15.21 7.63 25.62
N ILE A 857 -16.36 8.06 26.12
CA ILE A 857 -16.72 7.94 27.54
C ILE A 857 -17.64 6.75 27.74
N GLN A 858 -17.31 5.91 28.74
CA GLN A 858 -18.12 4.79 29.16
C GLN A 858 -19.28 5.28 30.06
N LEU A 859 -20.52 5.07 29.62
CA LEU A 859 -21.74 5.47 30.32
C LEU A 859 -22.21 4.40 31.33
N GLY A 860 -21.81 3.13 31.13
CA GLY A 860 -22.26 2.01 31.96
C GLY A 860 -23.75 1.77 31.81
N SER A 861 -24.55 2.14 32.82
CA SER A 861 -26.01 2.09 32.80
C SER A 861 -26.69 3.44 32.56
N ALA A 862 -25.93 4.54 32.45
CA ALA A 862 -26.49 5.85 32.10
C ALA A 862 -26.89 5.90 30.62
N ALA A 863 -27.93 6.67 30.30
CA ALA A 863 -28.43 6.85 28.93
C ALA A 863 -27.57 7.81 28.09
N GLY A 864 -26.77 8.65 28.75
CA GLY A 864 -25.99 9.73 28.18
C GLY A 864 -25.19 10.47 29.25
N LEU A 865 -24.68 11.64 28.90
CA LEU A 865 -23.94 12.52 29.80
C LEU A 865 -24.23 14.01 29.52
N THR A 866 -23.97 14.84 30.53
CA THR A 866 -23.89 16.30 30.41
C THR A 866 -22.42 16.74 30.42
N ALA A 867 -22.00 17.60 29.48
CA ALA A 867 -20.60 18.02 29.32
C ALA A 867 -20.42 19.52 29.07
N ALA A 868 -19.28 20.05 29.48
CA ALA A 868 -18.73 21.34 29.06
C ALA A 868 -17.28 21.14 28.60
N PHE A 869 -16.83 21.94 27.64
CA PHE A 869 -15.48 21.83 27.07
C PHE A 869 -14.62 23.00 27.55
N ASN A 870 -13.31 22.83 27.65
CA ASN A 870 -12.40 23.91 28.02
C ASN A 870 -11.00 23.70 27.43
N ASN A 871 -10.18 24.74 27.51
CA ASN A 871 -8.82 24.76 26.96
C ASN A 871 -7.70 24.36 27.96
N GLY A 872 -8.04 23.85 29.14
CA GLY A 872 -7.10 23.51 30.21
C GLY A 872 -6.49 24.70 30.96
N SER A 873 -6.76 25.94 30.54
CA SER A 873 -6.23 27.18 31.14
C SER A 873 -7.33 28.18 31.56
N GLY A 874 -8.58 27.72 31.62
CA GLY A 874 -9.71 28.45 32.21
C GLY A 874 -10.67 29.11 31.22
N ALA A 875 -10.45 28.99 29.91
CA ALA A 875 -11.47 29.36 28.91
C ALA A 875 -12.42 28.18 28.67
N TRP A 876 -13.73 28.43 28.74
CA TRP A 876 -14.78 27.41 28.67
C TRP A 876 -15.66 27.60 27.43
N ASP A 877 -16.05 26.47 26.83
CA ASP A 877 -17.09 26.36 25.82
C ASP A 877 -18.26 25.57 26.45
N ASN A 878 -19.33 26.30 26.75
CA ASN A 878 -20.52 25.80 27.46
C ASN A 878 -21.82 26.40 26.89
N ASN A 879 -21.87 26.63 25.57
CA ASN A 879 -23.04 27.13 24.84
C ASN A 879 -23.77 28.33 25.50
N GLY A 880 -23.01 29.32 25.99
CA GLY A 880 -23.60 30.49 26.67
C GLY A 880 -24.19 30.17 28.05
N SER A 881 -23.50 29.37 28.86
CA SER A 881 -23.92 28.88 30.20
C SER A 881 -24.91 27.70 30.22
N SER A 882 -25.11 27.01 29.10
CA SER A 882 -25.90 25.78 29.00
C SER A 882 -25.01 24.61 28.57
N ASN A 883 -24.63 23.75 29.51
CA ASN A 883 -23.78 22.59 29.23
C ASN A 883 -24.45 21.64 28.21
N TYR A 884 -23.65 21.08 27.31
CA TYR A 884 -24.07 20.16 26.25
C TYR A 884 -24.59 18.84 26.83
N HIS A 885 -25.49 18.16 26.10
CA HIS A 885 -25.95 16.81 26.42
C HIS A 885 -25.70 15.89 25.23
N PHE A 886 -25.27 14.66 25.51
CA PHE A 886 -25.01 13.62 24.52
C PHE A 886 -25.58 12.29 25.01
N GLY A 887 -26.45 11.66 24.21
CA GLY A 887 -26.85 10.27 24.43
C GLY A 887 -25.77 9.27 24.01
N ALA A 888 -25.97 7.99 24.26
CA ALA A 888 -25.08 6.94 23.74
C ALA A 888 -24.90 6.98 22.21
N GLY A 889 -23.76 6.50 21.72
CA GLY A 889 -23.38 6.51 20.30
C GLY A 889 -22.41 7.63 19.92
N THR A 890 -22.27 7.88 18.61
CA THR A 890 -21.28 8.84 18.07
C THR A 890 -21.91 10.21 17.81
N TRP A 891 -21.19 11.27 18.15
CA TRP A 891 -21.59 12.66 17.94
C TRP A 891 -20.41 13.52 17.48
N SER A 892 -20.73 14.60 16.76
CA SER A 892 -19.79 15.68 16.46
C SER A 892 -20.31 17.01 17.05
N LEU A 893 -19.41 17.82 17.58
CA LEU A 893 -19.65 19.16 18.11
C LEU A 893 -18.70 20.14 17.42
N VAL A 894 -19.26 21.09 16.67
CA VAL A 894 -18.50 22.13 15.95
C VAL A 894 -19.00 23.50 16.39
N ASN A 895 -18.14 24.30 17.02
CA ASN A 895 -18.44 25.69 17.41
C ASN A 895 -19.84 25.88 18.04
N GLY A 896 -20.21 24.98 18.97
CA GLY A 896 -21.50 24.98 19.67
C GLY A 896 -22.66 24.19 19.03
N SER A 897 -22.51 23.71 17.79
CA SER A 897 -23.53 22.91 17.09
C SER A 897 -23.27 21.41 17.23
N ILE A 898 -24.24 20.66 17.77
CA ILE A 898 -24.19 19.18 17.87
C ILE A 898 -24.85 18.54 16.65
N ALA A 899 -24.22 17.50 16.10
CA ALA A 899 -24.80 16.56 15.14
C ALA A 899 -24.53 15.10 15.58
N ALA A 900 -25.43 14.18 15.24
CA ALA A 900 -25.21 12.74 15.44
C ALA A 900 -24.38 12.16 14.30
N GLY A 901 -23.55 11.15 14.62
CA GLY A 901 -22.61 10.53 13.68
C GLY A 901 -21.22 11.18 13.66
N GLU A 902 -20.37 10.63 12.79
CA GLU A 902 -18.97 11.03 12.63
C GLU A 902 -18.82 12.36 11.87
N PRO A 903 -17.71 13.09 12.07
CA PRO A 903 -17.45 14.34 11.38
C PRO A 903 -17.57 14.26 9.86
N GLN A 904 -18.41 15.12 9.30
CA GLN A 904 -18.47 15.35 7.86
C GLN A 904 -17.36 16.33 7.45
N ALA A 905 -16.86 16.21 6.22
CA ALA A 905 -15.85 17.12 5.69
C ALA A 905 -16.34 18.58 5.67
N ASP A 906 -15.43 19.54 5.93
CA ASP A 906 -15.69 20.99 5.87
C ASP A 906 -16.10 21.37 4.44
N SER A 907 -17.40 21.51 4.21
CA SER A 907 -17.96 21.61 2.86
C SER A 907 -19.19 22.49 2.82
N VAL A 908 -19.37 23.23 1.72
CA VAL A 908 -20.50 24.15 1.53
C VAL A 908 -21.19 23.86 0.22
N THR A 909 -22.42 23.34 0.31
CA THR A 909 -23.35 23.22 -0.81
C THR A 909 -24.01 24.56 -1.06
N PHE A 910 -23.58 25.28 -2.08
CA PHE A 910 -24.28 26.47 -2.56
C PHE A 910 -25.48 26.03 -3.41
N ARG A 911 -26.69 26.49 -3.06
CA ARG A 911 -27.92 26.26 -3.82
C ARG A 911 -28.47 27.59 -4.33
N VAL A 912 -28.48 27.79 -5.64
CA VAL A 912 -28.74 29.07 -6.31
C VAL A 912 -30.03 29.00 -7.11
N SER A 913 -31.02 29.77 -6.67
CA SER A 913 -32.20 30.12 -7.46
C SER A 913 -31.83 31.23 -8.45
N VAL A 914 -32.36 31.15 -9.68
CA VAL A 914 -31.99 32.04 -10.79
C VAL A 914 -33.24 32.67 -11.41
N PRO A 915 -33.16 33.86 -12.03
CA PRO A 915 -34.33 34.50 -12.64
C PRO A 915 -34.79 33.72 -13.89
N GLY A 916 -36.08 33.79 -14.23
CA GLY A 916 -36.64 33.10 -15.40
C GLY A 916 -36.08 33.56 -16.76
N THR A 917 -35.34 34.67 -16.79
CA THR A 917 -34.56 35.17 -17.93
C THR A 917 -33.20 34.48 -18.11
N THR A 918 -32.84 33.51 -17.26
CA THR A 918 -31.58 32.75 -17.35
C THR A 918 -31.62 31.79 -18.55
N PRO A 919 -30.66 31.86 -19.49
CA PRO A 919 -30.63 30.96 -20.65
C PRO A 919 -30.59 29.48 -20.23
N ALA A 920 -31.50 28.67 -20.79
CA ALA A 920 -31.72 27.28 -20.35
C ALA A 920 -30.46 26.39 -20.44
N ASN A 921 -29.58 26.67 -21.40
CA ASN A 921 -28.38 25.88 -21.71
C ASN A 921 -27.07 26.60 -21.33
N GLY A 922 -27.15 27.75 -20.63
CA GLY A 922 -25.95 28.48 -20.19
C GLY A 922 -25.35 27.87 -18.93
N PRO A 923 -24.02 27.62 -18.85
CA PRO A 923 -23.39 27.20 -17.61
C PRO A 923 -23.40 28.35 -16.58
N LEU A 924 -23.46 27.98 -15.30
CA LEU A 924 -23.34 28.88 -14.17
C LEU A 924 -22.12 28.48 -13.35
N TYR A 925 -21.40 29.46 -12.80
CA TYR A 925 -20.22 29.22 -11.97
C TYR A 925 -20.30 29.97 -10.64
N LEU A 926 -19.71 29.36 -9.60
CA LEU A 926 -19.41 29.99 -8.33
C LEU A 926 -17.97 30.53 -8.40
N THR A 927 -17.80 31.84 -8.34
CA THR A 927 -16.49 32.49 -8.52
C THR A 927 -16.13 33.27 -7.26
N GLY A 928 -14.91 33.13 -6.76
CA GLY A 928 -14.52 33.74 -5.48
C GLY A 928 -13.03 33.72 -5.16
N SER A 929 -12.72 34.09 -3.93
CA SER A 929 -11.34 34.16 -3.42
C SER A 929 -10.64 32.79 -3.34
N PHE A 930 -11.40 31.69 -3.36
CA PHE A 930 -10.89 30.31 -3.36
C PHE A 930 -10.49 29.80 -4.76
N ASN A 931 -10.94 30.46 -5.85
CA ASN A 931 -10.58 30.08 -7.22
C ASN A 931 -9.91 31.24 -8.00
N SER A 932 -9.20 32.11 -7.28
CA SER A 932 -8.50 33.28 -7.82
C SER A 932 -9.40 34.20 -8.68
N TRP A 933 -10.70 34.24 -8.37
CA TRP A 933 -11.73 34.98 -9.12
C TRP A 933 -11.90 34.55 -10.60
N ASN A 934 -11.60 33.29 -10.93
CA ASN A 934 -11.87 32.73 -12.26
C ASN A 934 -13.39 32.61 -12.52
N ALA A 935 -13.87 33.36 -13.52
CA ALA A 935 -15.28 33.54 -13.84
C ALA A 935 -15.92 32.40 -14.65
N ALA A 936 -15.15 31.40 -15.07
CA ALA A 936 -15.59 30.29 -15.94
C ALA A 936 -14.95 28.93 -15.54
N ASP A 937 -14.60 28.78 -14.26
CA ASP A 937 -13.84 27.65 -13.74
C ASP A 937 -14.65 26.33 -13.71
N PRO A 938 -14.28 25.30 -14.49
CA PRO A 938 -15.05 24.05 -14.56
C PRO A 938 -15.23 23.36 -13.20
N ALA A 939 -14.25 23.46 -12.30
CA ALA A 939 -14.31 22.84 -10.96
C ALA A 939 -15.38 23.48 -10.05
N TYR A 940 -15.87 24.68 -10.41
CA TYR A 940 -16.87 25.43 -9.66
C TYR A 940 -18.17 25.65 -10.47
N GLN A 941 -18.40 24.84 -11.51
CA GLN A 941 -19.63 24.88 -12.30
C GLN A 941 -20.82 24.30 -11.52
N LEU A 942 -21.96 24.99 -11.53
CA LEU A 942 -23.17 24.53 -10.85
C LEU A 942 -23.98 23.57 -11.71
N THR A 943 -24.33 22.42 -11.15
CA THR A 943 -25.24 21.44 -11.75
C THR A 943 -26.69 21.79 -11.43
N LYS A 944 -27.60 21.66 -12.40
CA LYS A 944 -29.03 21.95 -12.20
C LYS A 944 -29.77 20.72 -11.66
N GLY A 945 -30.39 20.87 -10.50
CA GLY A 945 -31.25 19.86 -9.88
C GLY A 945 -32.60 19.69 -10.61
N SER A 946 -33.29 18.60 -10.30
CA SER A 946 -34.66 18.31 -10.78
C SER A 946 -35.72 19.25 -10.19
N ASP A 947 -35.38 19.97 -9.12
CA ASP A 947 -36.14 21.09 -8.54
C ASP A 947 -35.94 22.42 -9.31
N GLY A 948 -35.06 22.43 -10.32
CA GLY A 948 -34.69 23.61 -11.10
C GLY A 948 -33.65 24.53 -10.45
N VAL A 949 -33.19 24.20 -9.24
CA VAL A 949 -32.17 24.96 -8.49
C VAL A 949 -30.78 24.53 -8.95
N TYR A 950 -29.85 25.48 -9.11
CA TYR A 950 -28.47 25.18 -9.47
C TYR A 950 -27.65 24.93 -8.20
N SER A 951 -26.74 23.95 -8.18
CA SER A 951 -25.92 23.67 -7.00
C SER A 951 -24.49 23.22 -7.31
N VAL A 952 -23.57 23.61 -6.44
CA VAL A 952 -22.19 23.12 -6.37
C VAL A 952 -21.82 22.93 -4.90
N THR A 953 -21.07 21.87 -4.59
CA THR A 953 -20.51 21.63 -3.25
C THR A 953 -19.01 21.88 -3.32
N VAL A 954 -18.50 22.75 -2.46
CA VAL A 954 -17.08 23.12 -2.41
C VAL A 954 -16.49 22.84 -1.04
N SER A 955 -15.24 22.35 -1.02
CA SER A 955 -14.45 22.24 0.21
C SER A 955 -13.98 23.63 0.64
N LEU A 956 -14.41 24.10 1.82
CA LEU A 956 -14.08 25.43 2.33
C LEU A 956 -13.75 25.36 3.83
N PRO A 957 -12.50 25.61 4.24
CA PRO A 957 -12.06 25.44 5.63
C PRO A 957 -12.87 26.24 6.65
N ALA A 958 -13.16 25.60 7.79
CA ALA A 958 -13.84 26.25 8.92
C ALA A 958 -13.11 27.52 9.39
N GLY A 959 -13.85 28.62 9.55
CA GLY A 959 -13.34 29.90 10.03
C GLY A 959 -12.69 30.81 8.98
N THR A 960 -12.42 30.32 7.77
CA THR A 960 -11.86 31.15 6.69
C THR A 960 -12.96 31.97 6.02
N ALA A 961 -12.93 33.29 6.18
CA ALA A 961 -13.84 34.19 5.50
C ALA A 961 -13.52 34.27 3.99
N VAL A 962 -14.39 33.71 3.16
CA VAL A 962 -14.28 33.76 1.69
C VAL A 962 -15.25 34.76 1.08
N GLN A 963 -14.84 35.37 -0.03
CA GLN A 963 -15.68 36.24 -0.84
C GLN A 963 -16.04 35.55 -2.17
N TYR A 964 -17.27 35.74 -2.65
CA TYR A 964 -17.76 35.08 -3.87
C TYR A 964 -18.89 35.84 -4.58
N LYS A 965 -19.18 35.43 -5.82
CA LYS A 965 -20.30 35.83 -6.69
C LYS A 965 -20.71 34.68 -7.61
N ILE A 966 -21.89 34.77 -8.21
CA ILE A 966 -22.35 33.86 -9.28
C ILE A 966 -22.17 34.50 -10.66
N THR A 967 -21.69 33.74 -11.64
CA THR A 967 -21.51 34.17 -13.05
C THR A 967 -22.21 33.24 -14.03
N ARG A 968 -22.31 33.65 -15.31
CA ARG A 968 -22.53 32.76 -16.46
C ARG A 968 -21.33 32.74 -17.39
N GLY A 969 -20.16 32.40 -16.86
CA GLY A 969 -18.91 32.23 -17.62
C GLY A 969 -18.11 33.51 -17.89
N GLY A 970 -18.47 34.64 -17.27
CA GLY A 970 -17.73 35.89 -17.45
C GLY A 970 -18.24 37.07 -16.62
N TRP A 971 -17.40 38.07 -16.44
CA TRP A 971 -17.73 39.28 -15.67
C TRP A 971 -18.78 40.18 -16.32
N GLY A 972 -19.00 40.05 -17.63
CA GLY A 972 -20.13 40.68 -18.35
C GLY A 972 -21.49 40.02 -18.06
N THR A 973 -21.51 38.80 -17.50
CA THR A 973 -22.71 38.00 -17.21
C THR A 973 -22.83 37.63 -15.73
N VAL A 974 -22.21 38.44 -14.86
CA VAL A 974 -22.26 38.30 -13.39
C VAL A 974 -23.64 38.66 -12.84
N GLU A 975 -23.97 38.15 -11.65
CA GLU A 975 -25.15 38.57 -10.91
C GLU A 975 -25.15 40.06 -10.54
N THR A 976 -26.34 40.68 -10.59
CA THR A 976 -26.59 42.07 -10.23
C THR A 976 -27.83 42.20 -9.34
N SER A 977 -28.05 43.41 -8.81
CA SER A 977 -29.27 43.76 -8.08
C SER A 977 -30.49 43.75 -9.02
N SER A 978 -31.71 43.78 -8.46
CA SER A 978 -32.95 43.82 -9.25
C SER A 978 -33.06 45.02 -10.20
N SER A 979 -32.33 46.12 -9.93
CA SER A 979 -32.23 47.30 -10.80
C SER A 979 -31.10 47.24 -11.83
N GLY A 980 -30.32 46.16 -11.87
CA GLY A 980 -29.15 46.01 -12.75
C GLY A 980 -27.85 46.62 -12.23
N ALA A 981 -27.88 47.34 -11.10
CA ALA A 981 -26.66 47.86 -10.48
C ALA A 981 -25.79 46.72 -9.92
N ASP A 982 -24.46 46.85 -10.05
CA ASP A 982 -23.48 45.93 -9.49
C ASP A 982 -23.66 45.76 -7.97
N ILE A 983 -23.63 44.52 -7.49
CA ILE A 983 -23.61 44.22 -6.06
C ILE A 983 -22.18 44.09 -5.54
N ALA A 984 -21.99 44.30 -4.23
CA ALA A 984 -20.76 43.92 -3.54
C ALA A 984 -20.52 42.41 -3.62
N ASN A 985 -19.29 41.96 -3.34
CA ASN A 985 -19.01 40.54 -3.17
C ASN A 985 -19.82 39.98 -1.99
N ARG A 986 -20.38 38.79 -2.15
CA ARG A 986 -20.98 38.04 -1.05
C ARG A 986 -19.86 37.49 -0.18
N THR A 987 -20.08 37.39 1.13
CA THR A 987 -19.09 36.83 2.07
C THR A 987 -19.69 35.64 2.80
N LEU A 988 -18.89 34.60 3.03
CA LEU A 988 -19.21 33.46 3.89
C LEU A 988 -18.00 33.14 4.76
N THR A 989 -18.24 32.88 6.05
CA THR A 989 -17.27 32.19 6.91
C THR A 989 -17.88 30.83 7.24
N PRO A 990 -17.38 29.71 6.67
CA PRO A 990 -17.89 28.38 6.98
C PRO A 990 -17.70 28.09 8.48
N ALA A 991 -18.73 27.58 9.16
CA ALA A 991 -18.59 27.23 10.58
C ALA A 991 -17.92 25.85 10.81
N GLY A 992 -17.69 25.08 9.74
CA GLY A 992 -17.14 23.71 9.76
C GLY A 992 -18.20 22.62 9.54
N GLY A 993 -17.76 21.43 9.12
CA GLY A 993 -18.63 20.35 8.67
C GLY A 993 -19.38 20.67 7.36
N ALA A 994 -20.40 19.86 7.04
CA ALA A 994 -21.22 20.05 5.84
C ALA A 994 -22.32 21.11 6.05
N GLN A 995 -22.39 22.10 5.16
CA GLN A 995 -23.27 23.27 5.26
C GLN A 995 -24.03 23.50 3.95
N THR A 996 -25.16 24.21 3.99
CA THR A 996 -25.91 24.59 2.79
C THR A 996 -26.25 26.07 2.79
N VAL A 997 -25.81 26.78 1.75
CA VAL A 997 -26.04 28.22 1.57
C VAL A 997 -27.03 28.40 0.42
N ASN A 998 -28.26 28.76 0.74
CA ASN A 998 -29.30 29.04 -0.25
C ASN A 998 -29.20 30.52 -0.70
N LEU A 999 -29.15 30.74 -2.01
CA LEU A 999 -28.95 32.03 -2.67
C LEU A 999 -30.01 32.26 -3.74
N THR A 1000 -30.19 33.52 -4.11
CA THR A 1000 -30.99 33.92 -5.27
C THR A 1000 -30.24 35.00 -6.05
N VAL A 1001 -30.01 34.74 -7.34
CA VAL A 1001 -29.63 35.76 -8.32
C VAL A 1001 -30.90 36.54 -8.71
N GLN A 1002 -30.86 37.86 -8.63
CA GLN A 1002 -32.04 38.71 -8.94
C GLN A 1002 -32.09 39.08 -10.42
N ARG A 1003 -30.92 39.39 -11.01
CA ARG A 1003 -30.73 39.78 -12.40
C ARG A 1003 -29.30 39.43 -12.83
N TRP A 1004 -29.05 39.36 -14.14
CA TRP A 1004 -27.71 39.27 -14.72
C TRP A 1004 -27.30 40.63 -15.30
N LYS A 1005 -25.99 40.91 -15.37
CA LYS A 1005 -25.44 42.21 -15.82
C LYS A 1005 -25.71 42.55 -17.29
N ASP A 1006 -25.94 41.52 -18.12
CA ASP A 1006 -26.25 41.58 -19.55
C ASP A 1006 -27.76 41.64 -19.88
N GLN A 1007 -28.61 42.00 -18.89
CA GLN A 1007 -30.08 41.97 -19.02
C GLN A 1007 -30.75 43.26 -18.58
#